data_AF-A0CWH0-F1
#
_entry.id   AF-A0CWH0-F1
#
_cell.length_a   1.000
_cell.length_b   1.000
_cell.length_c   1.000
_cell.angle_alpha   90.00
_cell.angle_beta   90.00
_cell.angle_gamma   90.00
#
_symmetry.space_group_name_H-M   'P 1'
#
loop_
_entity.id
_entity.type
_entity.pdbx_description
1 polymer ?
#
loop_
_entity_poly.entity_id
_entity_poly.type
_entity_poly.pdbx_seq_one_letter_code
_entity_poly.pdbx_strand_id
1 'polypeptide(L)'
;MPTVDSFRAEMILSYILNQPKASPQPPVSCSYVILVGGSGTAKTSSVLMYANKFNKEKMLFKRINFSSATLPSHFQAAIEAECDFKIGKDFAPPQNKNMTVFIDDLSMPFVNKWGDQVTLEIVRQLIDQGGFYMLDKAQRGNFRGIKNLTYIGAMQHPGGGRNDIPNRLKRQAVIFNMILPLSVEGIYGPIIKHQFKAKYFSADVNRAIDTLTGATIQIWNKVKATMLPTPAKFHYVFNMRDLSRVFKGILSVRKETINTAAQVGPMKSDVFLVGLWMHECERVFVDKMTNQKDKDQVCNYIKDIALDLYNHLDSEIQDKYSKEKLFLMCDFLKEDIKNEDGLVEVEAEKIYEGVNSIDRLRLRCNSLLQDYNDKYPAKKMSLVLFDDAIKHLLRISRLIKQPRSNALLVGVGGSGKQSLTRLDADILKNVCYQIILTKNFSEKDLKEEIKKLFDWAGHLGKQVTFILTDSEVKKEEFLEYINMILSTGEVAGLLAKDEKEVWLADVRNDYVKEKQLGNIDPPQSDLYAYLVDRIRDNLHIILCFSPVGQKFRDRSRKFPALFNECTIDWFLPWPEAALVSVAETFIKNFKELDTTNDIKEELMKHMGNVHIMVNSVCELYFQKMRRQVYVTPKSYLSYLNSYKELYLKKYAELDLQENSYKIGLNKINEAAKQIEKMGVALREEEAQLKEASEKTEKLLEDLEKESKKANQKNDEVEATTAQCMKQAQMIASEKQAAEKDLAAAMPALIRAQEAVDSLDKKDIDEMKAMKTLMDIMKAIIDSIVVYFMGKLLPVQSFTVKISKVDYQFLKDSFDEGGKSVLFDMNFLNKLKGFEKDGINEETIELLQPYMSQEWFSEEKAQSASKAAQGLLKWVKAIYEYHEKSKIVKPKKVYLQIQEGRLEMARKELAKAEKDLNEIKEYLAKLKETFNKQMEEKSFLEQKSNKTKKRITTARQLIESLSDEKARWGQGATENS
;
A
#
# COMPACT_ATOMS: atom_id res chain seq x y z
N MET A 1 -6.18 71.02 1.97
CA MET A 1 -6.05 72.42 1.49
C MET A 1 -7.33 73.16 1.78
N PRO A 2 -7.25 74.44 2.19
CA PRO A 2 -8.44 75.27 2.37
C PRO A 2 -9.16 75.51 1.04
N THR A 3 -10.45 75.18 1.01
CA THR A 3 -11.36 75.52 -0.08
C THR A 3 -12.28 76.65 0.34
N VAL A 4 -12.90 77.34 -0.63
CA VAL A 4 -13.92 78.37 -0.35
C VAL A 4 -15.04 77.81 0.55
N ASP A 5 -15.50 76.59 0.26
CA ASP A 5 -16.54 75.94 1.05
C ASP A 5 -16.07 75.55 2.46
N SER A 6 -14.82 75.07 2.60
CA SER A 6 -14.25 74.79 3.92
C SER A 6 -14.09 76.06 4.75
N PHE A 7 -13.69 77.17 4.13
CA PHE A 7 -13.59 78.46 4.81
C PHE A 7 -14.95 78.99 5.27
N ARG A 8 -15.99 78.88 4.43
CA ARG A 8 -17.36 79.24 4.82
C ARG A 8 -17.87 78.40 5.99
N ALA A 9 -17.68 77.08 5.93
CA ALA A 9 -18.05 76.18 7.02
C ALA A 9 -17.31 76.53 8.31
N GLU A 10 -16.02 76.85 8.21
CA GLU A 10 -15.19 77.27 9.35
C GLU A 10 -15.66 78.60 9.97
N MET A 11 -16.05 79.58 9.15
CA MET A 11 -16.61 80.84 9.66
C MET A 11 -17.92 80.60 10.42
N ILE A 12 -18.81 79.74 9.90
CA ILE A 12 -20.06 79.40 10.57
C ILE A 12 -19.78 78.66 11.89
N LEU A 13 -18.85 77.69 11.86
CA LEU A 13 -18.43 76.95 13.06
C LEU A 13 -17.86 77.89 14.12
N SER A 14 -16.94 78.78 13.74
CA SER A 14 -16.32 79.71 14.68
C SER A 14 -17.32 80.71 15.24
N TYR A 15 -18.24 81.22 14.42
CA TYR A 15 -19.28 82.14 14.87
C TYR A 15 -20.20 81.50 15.92
N ILE A 16 -20.66 80.27 15.69
CA ILE A 16 -21.59 79.59 16.61
C ILE A 16 -20.87 79.11 17.87
N LEU A 17 -19.68 78.51 17.73
CA LEU A 17 -18.98 77.90 18.87
C LEU A 17 -18.35 78.93 19.81
N ASN A 18 -18.04 80.14 19.34
CA ASN A 18 -17.49 81.22 20.16
C ASN A 18 -18.57 82.07 20.87
N GLN A 19 -19.87 81.79 20.67
CA GLN A 19 -20.91 82.51 21.39
C GLN A 19 -20.80 82.24 22.90
N PRO A 20 -20.86 83.28 23.76
CA PRO A 20 -20.80 83.11 25.20
C PRO A 20 -22.02 82.29 25.66
N LYS A 21 -21.80 81.36 26.59
CA LYS A 21 -22.89 80.58 27.19
C LYS A 21 -23.82 81.54 27.96
N ALA A 22 -25.08 81.64 27.56
CA ALA A 22 -26.01 82.68 28.02
C ALA A 22 -26.45 82.57 29.49
N SER A 23 -26.02 81.54 30.23
CA SER A 23 -26.37 81.35 31.65
C SER A 23 -25.43 80.34 32.35
N PRO A 24 -25.11 80.52 33.64
CA PRO A 24 -24.43 79.52 34.48
C PRO A 24 -25.33 78.38 34.98
N GLN A 25 -26.65 78.46 34.77
CA GLN A 25 -27.60 77.36 35.02
C GLN A 25 -28.10 76.75 33.69
N PRO A 26 -28.27 75.41 33.60
CA PRO A 26 -29.03 74.83 32.49
C PRO A 26 -30.47 75.39 32.52
N PRO A 27 -31.09 75.75 31.37
CA PRO A 27 -30.68 75.48 29.99
C PRO A 27 -30.42 76.76 29.16
N VAL A 28 -30.15 76.58 27.86
CA VAL A 28 -30.24 77.61 26.78
C VAL A 28 -28.97 78.43 26.46
N SER A 29 -27.89 77.75 26.09
CA SER A 29 -27.17 78.00 24.81
C SER A 29 -26.02 77.00 24.69
N CYS A 30 -26.32 75.78 24.25
CA CYS A 30 -25.27 74.79 24.02
C CYS A 30 -24.57 75.11 22.70
N SER A 31 -23.27 75.39 22.75
CA SER A 31 -22.38 75.49 21.58
C SER A 31 -22.24 74.10 20.93
N TYR A 32 -23.32 73.64 20.27
CA TYR A 32 -23.39 72.38 19.54
C TYR A 32 -23.83 72.64 18.10
N VAL A 33 -23.03 72.16 17.16
CA VAL A 33 -23.25 72.32 15.72
C VAL A 33 -23.30 70.96 15.05
N ILE A 34 -24.25 70.74 14.14
CA ILE A 34 -24.31 69.53 13.30
C ILE A 34 -24.16 69.89 11.83
N LEU A 35 -23.16 69.29 11.19
CA LEU A 35 -22.96 69.35 9.73
C LEU A 35 -23.70 68.19 9.07
N VAL A 36 -24.64 68.48 8.19
CA VAL A 36 -25.37 67.47 7.40
C VAL A 36 -24.90 67.51 5.96
N GLY A 37 -24.64 66.36 5.33
CA GLY A 37 -24.26 66.35 3.92
C GLY A 37 -24.09 64.94 3.37
N GLY A 38 -24.03 64.79 2.04
CA GLY A 38 -23.75 63.51 1.39
C GLY A 38 -22.43 62.84 1.85
N SER A 39 -22.24 61.55 1.53
CA SER A 39 -20.94 60.90 1.74
C SER A 39 -19.87 61.59 0.88
N GLY A 40 -18.74 61.94 1.47
CA GLY A 40 -17.64 62.62 0.77
C GLY A 40 -17.83 64.13 0.52
N THR A 41 -18.74 64.82 1.22
CA THR A 41 -18.92 66.30 1.13
C THR A 41 -17.97 67.10 2.04
N ALA A 42 -16.76 66.60 2.30
CA ALA A 42 -15.72 67.27 3.10
C ALA A 42 -16.07 67.62 4.57
N LYS A 43 -17.16 67.11 5.15
CA LYS A 43 -17.56 67.37 6.55
C LYS A 43 -16.42 67.20 7.57
N THR A 44 -15.85 65.98 7.64
CA THR A 44 -14.73 65.65 8.53
C THR A 44 -13.52 66.53 8.24
N SER A 45 -13.21 66.79 6.97
CA SER A 45 -12.07 67.62 6.56
C SER A 45 -12.21 69.07 7.02
N SER A 46 -13.40 69.67 6.90
CA SER A 46 -13.67 71.03 7.35
C SER A 46 -13.58 71.16 8.88
N VAL A 47 -14.09 70.17 9.62
CA VAL A 47 -13.96 70.14 11.10
C VAL A 47 -12.51 69.96 11.54
N LEU A 48 -11.75 69.07 10.90
CA LEU A 48 -10.33 68.88 11.21
C LEU A 48 -9.51 70.14 10.88
N MET A 49 -9.85 70.83 9.79
CA MET A 49 -9.24 72.11 9.45
C MET A 49 -9.49 73.19 10.50
N TYR A 50 -10.71 73.26 11.03
CA TYR A 50 -11.06 74.14 12.14
C TYR A 50 -10.29 73.78 13.41
N ALA A 51 -10.26 72.49 13.76
CA ALA A 51 -9.56 71.99 14.94
C ALA A 51 -8.03 72.21 14.90
N ASN A 52 -7.42 72.14 13.73
CA ASN A 52 -5.99 72.37 13.55
C ASN A 52 -5.54 73.80 13.91
N LYS A 53 -6.47 74.77 14.02
CA LYS A 53 -6.17 76.15 14.43
C LYS A 53 -6.26 76.34 15.95
N PHE A 54 -6.66 75.32 16.70
CA PHE A 54 -6.77 75.42 18.15
C PHE A 54 -5.40 75.54 18.79
N ASN A 55 -5.30 76.42 19.79
CA ASN A 55 -4.14 76.42 20.68
C ASN A 55 -4.25 75.22 21.63
N LYS A 56 -3.38 74.23 21.45
CA LYS A 56 -3.33 72.97 22.21
C LYS A 56 -3.09 73.16 23.71
N GLU A 57 -2.58 74.32 24.14
CA GLU A 57 -2.45 74.66 25.55
C GLU A 57 -3.79 75.02 26.20
N LYS A 58 -4.75 75.51 25.41
CA LYS A 58 -6.05 76.00 25.91
C LYS A 58 -7.23 75.12 25.50
N MET A 59 -7.12 74.45 24.35
CA MET A 59 -8.24 73.75 23.72
C MET A 59 -7.79 72.42 23.12
N LEU A 60 -8.37 71.33 23.62
CA LEU A 60 -8.19 69.96 23.14
C LEU A 60 -9.26 69.61 22.11
N PHE A 61 -8.98 68.62 21.27
CA PHE A 61 -9.90 68.11 20.26
C PHE A 61 -9.95 66.59 20.33
N LYS A 62 -11.15 66.03 20.51
CA LYS A 62 -11.38 64.57 20.50
C LYS A 62 -12.34 64.21 19.38
N ARG A 63 -11.94 63.26 18.52
CA ARG A 63 -12.77 62.70 17.45
C ARG A 63 -13.29 61.33 17.87
N ILE A 64 -14.60 61.13 17.71
CA ILE A 64 -15.29 59.86 17.94
C ILE A 64 -16.08 59.54 16.68
N ASN A 65 -15.96 58.31 16.17
CA ASN A 65 -16.78 57.85 15.03
C ASN A 65 -17.83 56.85 15.51
N PHE A 66 -19.07 57.00 15.04
CA PHE A 66 -20.14 56.06 15.33
C PHE A 66 -20.35 55.05 14.20
N SER A 67 -20.75 53.85 14.59
CA SER A 67 -21.28 52.82 13.71
C SER A 67 -22.59 52.28 14.29
N SER A 68 -23.22 51.36 13.56
CA SER A 68 -24.40 50.65 14.07
C SER A 68 -24.14 49.87 15.37
N ALA A 69 -22.92 49.44 15.64
CA ALA A 69 -22.58 48.64 16.82
C ALA A 69 -22.03 49.48 17.99
N THR A 70 -21.94 50.80 17.85
CA THR A 70 -21.45 51.66 18.94
C THR A 70 -22.43 51.66 20.11
N LEU A 71 -21.97 51.19 21.27
CA LEU A 71 -22.75 51.14 22.50
C LEU A 71 -22.57 52.42 23.34
N PRO A 72 -23.52 52.73 24.24
CA PRO A 72 -23.39 53.84 25.19
C PRO A 72 -22.11 53.78 26.03
N SER A 73 -21.67 52.57 26.41
CA SER A 73 -20.43 52.33 27.15
C SER A 73 -19.18 52.74 26.38
N HIS A 74 -19.17 52.56 25.05
CA HIS A 74 -18.04 52.97 24.21
C HIS A 74 -17.91 54.50 24.17
N PHE A 75 -19.04 55.22 24.04
CA PHE A 75 -19.04 56.67 24.07
C PHE A 75 -18.62 57.21 25.43
N GLN A 76 -19.16 56.65 26.53
CA GLN A 76 -18.73 57.01 27.88
C GLN A 76 -17.22 56.82 28.07
N ALA A 77 -16.69 55.64 27.73
CA ALA A 77 -15.27 55.34 27.88
C ALA A 77 -14.38 56.28 27.05
N ALA A 78 -14.81 56.67 25.84
CA ALA A 78 -14.07 57.61 24.99
C ALA A 78 -13.97 59.02 25.59
N ILE A 79 -15.01 59.49 26.28
CA ILE A 79 -15.00 60.79 26.98
C ILE A 79 -14.19 60.71 28.28
N GLU A 80 -14.37 59.64 29.05
CA GLU A 80 -13.65 59.43 30.32
C GLU A 80 -12.15 59.26 30.13
N ALA A 81 -11.70 58.70 29.00
CA ALA A 81 -10.28 58.55 28.69
C ALA A 81 -9.54 59.89 28.57
N GLU A 82 -10.25 60.97 28.19
CA GLU A 82 -9.69 62.31 27.95
C GLU A 82 -9.97 63.30 29.08
N CYS A 83 -10.62 62.86 30.16
CA CYS A 83 -10.96 63.70 31.30
C CYS A 83 -10.35 63.14 32.58
N ASP A 84 -9.97 64.03 33.50
CA ASP A 84 -9.44 63.66 34.81
C ASP A 84 -10.36 64.14 35.94
N PHE A 85 -10.24 63.47 37.09
CA PHE A 85 -11.00 63.83 38.28
C PHE A 85 -10.47 65.13 38.87
N LYS A 86 -11.37 66.09 39.12
CA LYS A 86 -11.06 67.25 39.94
C LYS A 86 -11.53 67.08 41.38
N ILE A 87 -10.84 67.77 42.27
CA ILE A 87 -11.26 67.97 43.66
C ILE A 87 -12.67 68.60 43.64
N GLY A 88 -13.69 67.89 44.15
CA GLY A 88 -15.08 68.35 44.18
C GLY A 88 -16.12 67.56 43.35
N LYS A 89 -15.86 66.29 43.00
CA LYS A 89 -16.76 65.38 42.22
C LYS A 89 -16.96 65.72 40.73
N ASP A 90 -16.43 66.84 40.24
CA ASP A 90 -16.50 67.23 38.83
C ASP A 90 -15.38 66.58 38.00
N PHE A 91 -15.69 66.18 36.78
CA PHE A 91 -14.75 65.72 35.76
C PHE A 91 -14.48 66.86 34.76
N ALA A 92 -13.24 67.01 34.32
CA ALA A 92 -12.89 68.01 33.31
C ALA A 92 -11.67 67.55 32.49
N PRO A 93 -11.45 68.11 31.30
CA PRO A 93 -10.21 67.90 30.58
C PRO A 93 -8.97 68.30 31.42
N PRO A 94 -7.82 67.64 31.20
CA PRO A 94 -6.59 67.90 31.95
C PRO A 94 -6.23 69.38 32.00
N GLN A 95 -5.67 69.82 33.13
CA GLN A 95 -5.24 71.21 33.35
C GLN A 95 -6.36 72.25 33.12
N ASN A 96 -7.64 71.83 33.24
CA ASN A 96 -8.79 72.72 33.13
C ASN A 96 -8.97 73.33 31.72
N LYS A 97 -8.38 72.69 30.70
CA LYS A 97 -8.52 73.10 29.29
C LYS A 97 -9.97 72.94 28.81
N ASN A 98 -10.32 73.63 27.74
CA ASN A 98 -11.55 73.35 27.00
C ASN A 98 -11.33 72.15 26.07
N MET A 99 -12.36 71.34 25.81
CA MET A 99 -12.27 70.25 24.84
C MET A 99 -13.46 70.29 23.88
N THR A 100 -13.17 70.23 22.58
CA THR A 100 -14.18 70.00 21.55
C THR A 100 -14.29 68.52 21.24
N VAL A 101 -15.50 67.98 21.40
CA VAL A 101 -15.84 66.61 21.03
C VAL A 101 -16.50 66.62 19.66
N PHE A 102 -15.83 66.03 18.67
CA PHE A 102 -16.38 65.83 17.34
C PHE A 102 -16.91 64.40 17.19
N ILE A 103 -18.21 64.28 16.92
CA ILE A 103 -18.91 63.02 16.69
C ILE A 103 -19.21 62.89 15.20
N ASP A 104 -18.48 62.00 14.54
CA ASP A 104 -18.65 61.66 13.13
C ASP A 104 -19.72 60.56 12.96
N ASP A 105 -20.42 60.58 11.82
CA ASP A 105 -21.51 59.64 11.49
C ASP A 105 -22.58 59.47 12.61
N LEU A 106 -23.02 60.59 13.20
CA LEU A 106 -23.92 60.65 14.36
C LEU A 106 -25.22 59.82 14.22
N SER A 107 -25.74 59.65 13.00
CA SER A 107 -26.99 58.90 12.76
C SER A 107 -26.84 57.38 12.67
N MET A 108 -25.61 56.86 12.67
CA MET A 108 -25.33 55.43 12.49
C MET A 108 -25.75 54.49 13.63
N PRO A 109 -25.76 54.86 14.92
CA PRO A 109 -26.09 53.94 16.01
C PRO A 109 -27.39 53.16 15.78
N PHE A 110 -27.41 51.90 16.24
CA PHE A 110 -28.54 51.00 16.03
C PHE A 110 -29.86 51.59 16.56
N VAL A 111 -30.87 51.55 15.70
CA VAL A 111 -32.26 51.89 16.04
C VAL A 111 -32.92 50.62 16.57
N ASN A 112 -33.39 50.65 17.81
CA ASN A 112 -34.05 49.50 18.42
C ASN A 112 -35.44 49.25 17.77
N LYS A 113 -36.12 48.16 18.18
CA LYS A 113 -37.45 47.82 17.64
C LYS A 113 -38.53 48.87 17.93
N TRP A 114 -38.32 49.70 18.96
CA TRP A 114 -39.23 50.79 19.34
C TRP A 114 -38.95 52.10 18.58
N GLY A 115 -37.88 52.16 17.78
CA GLY A 115 -37.49 53.35 17.02
C GLY A 115 -36.51 54.28 17.75
N ASP A 116 -36.01 53.89 18.93
CA ASP A 116 -35.07 54.71 19.70
C ASP A 116 -33.61 54.32 19.44
N GLN A 117 -32.72 55.32 19.50
CA GLN A 117 -31.27 55.15 19.43
C GLN A 117 -30.64 55.36 20.80
N VAL A 118 -30.44 54.27 21.55
CA VAL A 118 -29.99 54.31 22.96
C VAL A 118 -28.64 55.03 23.12
N THR A 119 -27.71 54.84 22.18
CA THR A 119 -26.39 55.51 22.20
C THR A 119 -26.50 57.03 22.09
N LEU A 120 -27.53 57.56 21.43
CA LEU A 120 -27.72 59.01 21.33
C LEU A 120 -28.37 59.62 22.57
N GLU A 121 -28.99 58.81 23.43
CA GLU A 121 -29.53 59.31 24.70
C GLU A 121 -28.42 59.66 25.70
N ILE A 122 -27.32 58.92 25.75
CA ILE A 122 -26.16 59.31 26.57
C ILE A 122 -25.45 60.55 26.01
N VAL A 123 -25.39 60.69 24.68
CA VAL A 123 -24.88 61.90 24.03
C VAL A 123 -25.77 63.10 24.38
N ARG A 124 -27.09 62.94 24.27
CA ARG A 124 -28.05 63.96 24.68
C ARG A 124 -27.89 64.32 26.15
N GLN A 125 -27.73 63.32 27.03
CA GLN A 125 -27.54 63.55 28.46
C GLN A 125 -26.29 64.41 28.72
N LEU A 126 -25.18 64.08 28.07
CA LEU A 126 -23.93 64.82 28.19
C LEU A 126 -24.07 66.28 27.71
N ILE A 127 -24.78 66.51 26.61
CA ILE A 127 -24.97 67.85 26.02
C ILE A 127 -25.96 68.69 26.82
N ASP A 128 -27.05 68.09 27.30
CA ASP A 128 -28.19 68.78 27.95
C ASP A 128 -27.95 68.98 29.46
N GLN A 129 -27.43 67.96 30.14
CA GLN A 129 -27.22 67.95 31.59
C GLN A 129 -25.76 68.21 32.00
N GLY A 130 -24.83 68.27 31.04
CA GLY A 130 -23.40 68.47 31.32
C GLY A 130 -22.76 67.28 32.04
N GLY A 131 -23.22 66.05 31.78
CA GLY A 131 -22.72 64.84 32.42
C GLY A 131 -23.59 63.62 32.13
N PHE A 132 -23.23 62.46 32.68
CA PHE A 132 -24.04 61.24 32.56
C PHE A 132 -24.01 60.41 33.85
N TYR A 133 -25.02 59.54 34.00
CA TYR A 133 -25.01 58.54 35.06
C TYR A 133 -24.08 57.38 34.70
N MET A 134 -23.40 56.83 35.71
CA MET A 134 -22.54 55.67 35.52
C MET A 134 -23.32 54.45 35.03
N LEU A 135 -22.87 53.91 33.90
CA LEU A 135 -23.40 52.66 33.34
C LEU A 135 -22.86 51.41 34.08
N ASP A 136 -21.73 51.54 34.78
CA ASP A 136 -21.16 50.45 35.58
C ASP A 136 -22.10 50.03 36.70
N LYS A 137 -22.28 48.70 36.84
CA LYS A 137 -23.17 48.09 37.84
C LYS A 137 -22.82 48.53 39.26
N ALA A 138 -21.53 48.69 39.56
CA ALA A 138 -21.05 49.07 40.89
C ALA A 138 -21.32 50.53 41.25
N GLN A 139 -21.48 51.42 40.26
CA GLN A 139 -21.67 52.86 40.49
C GLN A 139 -23.03 53.38 39.99
N ARG A 140 -24.01 52.49 39.77
CA ARG A 140 -25.35 52.86 39.29
C ARG A 140 -25.97 53.96 40.15
N GLY A 141 -26.56 54.96 39.49
CA GLY A 141 -27.20 56.10 40.14
C GLY A 141 -26.24 57.23 40.52
N ASN A 142 -24.93 57.05 40.39
CA ASN A 142 -23.96 58.13 40.56
C ASN A 142 -23.90 59.00 39.30
N PHE A 143 -24.20 60.30 39.43
CA PHE A 143 -24.08 61.27 38.34
C PHE A 143 -22.66 61.85 38.29
N ARG A 144 -22.01 61.78 37.13
CA ARG A 144 -20.72 62.41 36.90
C ARG A 144 -20.89 63.64 36.02
N GLY A 145 -20.71 64.82 36.62
CA GLY A 145 -20.70 66.10 35.92
C GLY A 145 -19.39 66.29 35.17
N ILE A 146 -19.46 66.72 33.90
CA ILE A 146 -18.32 66.98 33.03
C ILE A 146 -18.39 68.43 32.52
N LYS A 147 -17.37 69.22 32.85
CA LYS A 147 -17.29 70.65 32.50
C LYS A 147 -16.34 70.90 31.32
N ASN A 148 -16.40 72.11 30.75
CA ASN A 148 -15.50 72.63 29.70
C ASN A 148 -15.55 71.87 28.36
N LEU A 149 -16.71 71.31 28.00
CA LEU A 149 -16.94 70.67 26.71
C LEU A 149 -17.68 71.58 25.71
N THR A 150 -17.31 71.44 24.44
CA THR A 150 -18.01 71.94 23.25
C THR A 150 -18.21 70.78 22.27
N TYR A 151 -19.24 70.83 21.43
CA TYR A 151 -19.64 69.68 20.64
C TYR A 151 -19.78 70.02 19.15
N ILE A 152 -19.36 69.11 18.29
CA ILE A 152 -19.59 69.16 16.85
C ILE A 152 -20.08 67.78 16.39
N GLY A 153 -21.14 67.72 15.61
CA GLY A 153 -21.65 66.50 15.01
C GLY A 153 -21.53 66.55 13.49
N ALA A 154 -21.33 65.41 12.85
CA ALA A 154 -21.51 65.25 11.41
C ALA A 154 -22.43 64.07 11.13
N MET A 155 -23.34 64.23 10.17
CA MET A 155 -24.20 63.13 9.72
C MET A 155 -24.51 63.22 8.23
N GLN A 156 -25.05 62.11 7.70
CA GLN A 156 -25.58 62.08 6.34
C GLN A 156 -27.01 62.63 6.30
N HIS A 157 -27.48 63.01 5.11
CA HIS A 157 -28.88 63.36 4.92
C HIS A 157 -29.78 62.19 5.35
N PRO A 158 -30.77 62.42 6.24
CA PRO A 158 -31.73 61.40 6.62
C PRO A 158 -32.64 61.04 5.44
N GLY A 159 -33.13 59.80 5.40
CA GLY A 159 -33.98 59.28 4.33
C GLY A 159 -33.27 58.31 3.38
N GLY A 160 -34.01 57.71 2.44
CA GLY A 160 -33.47 56.76 1.46
C GLY A 160 -32.82 55.50 2.08
N GLY A 161 -33.28 55.09 3.26
CA GLY A 161 -32.71 53.97 4.03
C GLY A 161 -31.62 54.36 5.04
N ARG A 162 -31.30 55.67 5.17
CA ARG A 162 -30.44 56.20 6.22
C ARG A 162 -31.26 56.64 7.42
N ASN A 163 -30.76 56.33 8.61
CA ASN A 163 -31.38 56.69 9.87
C ASN A 163 -31.29 58.21 10.10
N ASP A 164 -32.27 58.73 10.85
CA ASP A 164 -32.28 60.09 11.37
C ASP A 164 -31.98 60.06 12.87
N ILE A 165 -31.61 61.20 13.45
CA ILE A 165 -31.31 61.33 14.89
C ILE A 165 -32.56 61.76 15.69
N PRO A 166 -32.63 61.48 17.00
CA PRO A 166 -33.77 61.86 17.83
C PRO A 166 -34.03 63.37 17.83
N ASN A 167 -35.29 63.77 17.69
CA ASN A 167 -35.69 65.18 17.68
C ASN A 167 -35.27 65.94 18.95
N ARG A 168 -35.20 65.24 20.09
CA ARG A 168 -34.74 65.82 21.37
C ARG A 168 -33.27 66.24 21.32
N LEU A 169 -32.44 65.51 20.57
CA LEU A 169 -31.03 65.85 20.35
C LEU A 169 -30.89 67.00 19.32
N LYS A 170 -31.69 66.97 18.25
CA LYS A 170 -31.70 68.05 17.23
C LYS A 170 -31.99 69.43 17.81
N ARG A 171 -32.91 69.51 18.78
CA ARG A 171 -33.26 70.76 19.46
C ARG A 171 -32.05 71.46 20.08
N GLN A 172 -31.02 70.71 20.49
CA GLN A 172 -29.84 71.24 21.15
C GLN A 172 -28.77 71.75 20.15
N ALA A 173 -28.96 71.57 18.84
CA ALA A 173 -27.94 71.79 17.83
C ALA A 173 -28.36 72.84 16.79
N VAL A 174 -27.39 73.65 16.33
CA VAL A 174 -27.53 74.39 15.07
C VAL A 174 -27.14 73.46 13.92
N ILE A 175 -28.05 73.25 12.99
CA ILE A 175 -27.88 72.30 11.87
C ILE A 175 -27.70 73.09 10.57
N PHE A 176 -26.65 72.80 9.80
CA PHE A 176 -26.50 73.34 8.45
C PHE A 176 -26.00 72.30 7.44
N ASN A 177 -26.27 72.57 6.17
CA ASN A 177 -25.97 71.66 5.06
C ASN A 177 -24.58 71.93 4.45
N MET A 178 -23.81 70.86 4.25
CA MET A 178 -22.54 70.82 3.55
C MET A 178 -22.74 70.23 2.16
N ILE A 179 -22.66 71.09 1.16
CA ILE A 179 -22.72 70.71 -0.26
C ILE A 179 -21.38 70.15 -0.74
N LEU A 180 -21.41 69.48 -1.91
CA LEU A 180 -20.19 69.06 -2.59
C LEU A 180 -19.39 70.31 -3.03
N PRO A 181 -18.06 70.35 -2.85
CA PRO A 181 -17.27 71.52 -3.23
C PRO A 181 -17.40 71.83 -4.72
N LEU A 182 -17.59 73.10 -5.05
CA LEU A 182 -17.84 73.57 -6.42
C LEU A 182 -16.60 73.46 -7.33
N SER A 183 -15.39 73.54 -6.76
CA SER A 183 -14.13 73.47 -7.51
C SER A 183 -13.28 72.30 -7.03
N VAL A 184 -13.48 71.14 -7.64
CA VAL A 184 -12.62 69.95 -7.45
C VAL A 184 -11.25 70.16 -8.11
N GLU A 185 -11.24 70.85 -9.25
CA GLU A 185 -10.04 71.18 -10.00
C GLU A 185 -9.11 72.12 -9.22
N GLY A 186 -9.67 73.09 -8.48
CA GLY A 186 -8.92 73.96 -7.58
C GLY A 186 -8.28 73.23 -6.38
N ILE A 187 -8.62 71.96 -6.14
CA ILE A 187 -7.99 71.13 -5.12
C ILE A 187 -6.85 70.31 -5.72
N TYR A 188 -7.13 69.51 -6.75
CA TYR A 188 -6.14 68.56 -7.26
C TYR A 188 -5.16 69.17 -8.27
N GLY A 189 -5.58 70.19 -9.02
CA GLY A 189 -4.73 70.88 -10.00
C GLY A 189 -3.44 71.45 -9.38
N PRO A 190 -3.51 72.25 -8.30
CA PRO A 190 -2.30 72.77 -7.65
C PRO A 190 -1.37 71.68 -7.10
N ILE A 191 -1.92 70.57 -6.59
CA ILE A 191 -1.14 69.45 -6.04
C ILE A 191 -0.32 68.79 -7.15
N ILE A 192 -0.96 68.47 -8.28
CA ILE A 192 -0.29 67.83 -9.42
C ILE A 192 0.77 68.75 -10.01
N LYS A 193 0.44 70.03 -10.24
CA LYS A 193 1.38 71.02 -10.80
C LYS A 193 2.59 71.25 -9.88
N HIS A 194 2.38 71.20 -8.55
CA HIS A 194 3.47 71.30 -7.60
C HIS A 194 4.39 70.07 -7.65
N GLN A 195 3.81 68.86 -7.72
CA GLN A 195 4.59 67.63 -7.80
C GLN A 195 5.37 67.57 -9.12
N PHE A 196 4.69 67.78 -10.25
CA PHE A 196 5.27 67.73 -11.58
C PHE A 196 5.59 69.13 -12.10
N LYS A 197 6.56 69.81 -11.46
CA LYS A 197 6.96 71.16 -11.85
C LYS A 197 7.43 71.18 -13.31
N ALA A 198 6.96 72.17 -14.07
CA ALA A 198 7.21 72.28 -15.50
C ALA A 198 8.70 72.28 -15.90
N LYS A 199 9.60 72.72 -15.00
CA LYS A 199 11.05 72.75 -15.22
C LYS A 199 11.67 71.36 -15.47
N TYR A 200 11.06 70.29 -14.97
CA TYR A 200 11.64 68.94 -15.03
C TYR A 200 11.11 68.08 -16.18
N PHE A 201 10.17 68.59 -16.98
CA PHE A 201 9.44 67.83 -17.99
C PHE A 201 9.36 68.59 -19.32
N SER A 202 9.20 67.86 -20.42
CA SER A 202 9.02 68.45 -21.75
C SER A 202 7.69 69.20 -21.87
N ALA A 203 7.57 70.06 -22.90
CA ALA A 203 6.36 70.84 -23.15
C ALA A 203 5.11 69.95 -23.34
N ASP A 204 5.26 68.80 -24.00
CA ASP A 204 4.14 67.87 -24.23
C ASP A 204 3.69 67.16 -22.95
N VAL A 205 4.63 66.76 -22.08
CA VAL A 205 4.31 66.20 -20.76
C VAL A 205 3.60 67.25 -19.90
N ASN A 206 4.04 68.51 -19.94
CA ASN A 206 3.38 69.61 -19.21
C ASN A 206 1.95 69.87 -19.71
N ARG A 207 1.72 69.82 -21.03
CA ARG A 207 0.37 69.90 -21.60
C ARG A 207 -0.51 68.76 -21.10
N ALA A 208 0.04 67.55 -20.99
CA ALA A 208 -0.69 66.42 -20.44
C ALA A 208 -1.06 66.63 -18.97
N ILE A 209 -0.11 67.09 -18.16
CA ILE A 209 -0.30 67.41 -16.74
C ILE A 209 -1.45 68.40 -16.52
N ASP A 210 -1.54 69.44 -17.35
CA ASP A 210 -2.58 70.46 -17.25
C ASP A 210 -3.99 69.90 -17.52
N THR A 211 -4.13 68.93 -18.43
CA THR A 211 -5.43 68.33 -18.78
C THR A 211 -5.84 67.16 -17.88
N LEU A 212 -4.90 66.49 -17.21
CA LEU A 212 -5.15 65.30 -16.36
C LEU A 212 -6.25 65.51 -15.31
N THR A 213 -6.26 66.69 -14.68
CA THR A 213 -7.25 66.98 -13.61
C THR A 213 -8.66 67.03 -14.18
N GLY A 214 -8.85 67.76 -15.28
CA GLY A 214 -10.11 67.83 -16.00
C GLY A 214 -10.56 66.46 -16.53
N ALA A 215 -9.63 65.69 -17.11
CA ALA A 215 -9.88 64.33 -17.60
C ALA A 215 -10.42 63.40 -16.50
N THR A 216 -9.78 63.42 -15.33
CA THR A 216 -10.19 62.60 -14.17
C THR A 216 -11.58 62.98 -13.67
N ILE A 217 -11.91 64.28 -13.64
CA ILE A 217 -13.24 64.78 -13.25
C ILE A 217 -14.31 64.35 -14.26
N GLN A 218 -14.01 64.40 -15.56
CA GLN A 218 -14.92 63.94 -16.61
C GLN A 218 -15.23 62.44 -16.47
N ILE A 219 -14.21 61.59 -16.26
CA ILE A 219 -14.40 60.15 -15.98
C ILE A 219 -15.29 59.96 -14.75
N TRP A 220 -14.96 60.63 -13.65
CA TRP A 220 -15.69 60.50 -12.40
C TRP A 220 -17.17 60.88 -12.56
N ASN A 221 -17.47 61.99 -13.25
CA ASN A 221 -18.84 62.40 -13.54
C ASN A 221 -19.58 61.38 -14.41
N LYS A 222 -18.93 60.87 -15.46
CA LYS A 222 -19.50 59.87 -16.38
C LYS A 222 -19.79 58.55 -15.67
N VAL A 223 -18.85 58.05 -14.87
CA VAL A 223 -19.02 56.82 -14.07
C VAL A 223 -20.10 57.00 -13.02
N LYS A 224 -20.10 58.12 -12.29
CA LYS A 224 -21.10 58.42 -11.26
C LYS A 224 -22.52 58.53 -11.82
N ALA A 225 -22.68 59.07 -13.03
CA ALA A 225 -23.98 59.22 -13.67
C ALA A 225 -24.53 57.89 -14.24
N THR A 226 -23.65 57.00 -14.71
CA THR A 226 -24.04 55.77 -15.41
C THR A 226 -24.07 54.53 -14.50
N MET A 227 -23.10 54.40 -13.60
CA MET A 227 -22.92 53.24 -12.72
C MET A 227 -23.60 53.47 -11.37
N LEU A 228 -24.93 53.40 -11.35
CA LEU A 228 -25.74 53.65 -10.16
C LEU A 228 -25.81 52.44 -9.20
N PRO A 229 -25.94 52.68 -7.88
CA PRO A 229 -26.08 51.61 -6.91
C PRO A 229 -27.45 50.93 -7.01
N THR A 230 -27.43 49.60 -7.07
CA THR A 230 -28.65 48.75 -7.04
C THR A 230 -28.57 47.79 -5.86
N PRO A 231 -29.65 47.09 -5.46
CA PRO A 231 -29.58 46.08 -4.40
C PRO A 231 -28.51 45.00 -4.61
N ALA A 232 -28.21 44.65 -5.86
CA ALA A 232 -27.14 43.71 -6.23
C ALA A 232 -25.74 44.37 -6.29
N LYS A 233 -25.68 45.67 -6.62
CA LYS A 233 -24.45 46.46 -6.79
C LYS A 233 -24.43 47.64 -5.82
N PHE A 234 -24.69 47.37 -4.53
CA PHE A 234 -24.95 48.42 -3.54
C PHE A 234 -23.70 49.26 -3.23
N HIS A 235 -22.51 48.73 -3.48
CA HIS A 235 -21.23 49.38 -3.25
C HIS A 235 -20.80 50.30 -4.40
N TYR A 236 -21.59 50.43 -5.48
CA TYR A 236 -21.33 51.37 -6.60
C TYR A 236 -21.63 52.82 -6.18
N VAL A 237 -20.88 53.28 -5.18
CA VAL A 237 -21.00 54.62 -4.60
C VAL A 237 -19.70 55.36 -4.89
N PHE A 238 -19.75 56.34 -5.78
CA PHE A 238 -18.58 57.12 -6.18
C PHE A 238 -18.58 58.49 -5.48
N ASN A 239 -17.48 58.81 -4.78
CA ASN A 239 -17.33 60.03 -4.01
C ASN A 239 -15.92 60.64 -4.17
N MET A 240 -15.64 61.76 -3.49
CA MET A 240 -14.36 62.47 -3.59
C MET A 240 -13.14 61.64 -3.14
N ARG A 241 -13.32 60.61 -2.32
CA ARG A 241 -12.23 59.70 -1.94
C ARG A 241 -11.69 58.93 -3.15
N ASP A 242 -12.55 58.58 -4.11
CA ASP A 242 -12.13 57.86 -5.32
C ASP A 242 -11.20 58.75 -6.17
N LEU A 243 -11.54 60.02 -6.34
CA LEU A 243 -10.65 61.01 -6.98
C LEU A 243 -9.32 61.12 -6.24
N SER A 244 -9.35 61.22 -4.91
CA SER A 244 -8.14 61.26 -4.10
C SER A 244 -7.25 60.03 -4.28
N ARG A 245 -7.83 58.85 -4.47
CA ARG A 245 -7.09 57.59 -4.68
C ARG A 245 -6.41 57.55 -6.05
N VAL A 246 -7.04 58.08 -7.10
CA VAL A 246 -6.42 58.19 -8.44
C VAL A 246 -5.19 59.08 -8.36
N PHE A 247 -5.33 60.29 -7.79
CA PHE A 247 -4.20 61.20 -7.67
C PHE A 247 -3.12 60.66 -6.74
N LYS A 248 -3.47 60.00 -5.64
CA LYS A 248 -2.50 59.34 -4.76
C LYS A 248 -1.66 58.29 -5.50
N GLY A 249 -2.28 57.53 -6.41
CA GLY A 249 -1.60 56.59 -7.28
C GLY A 249 -0.61 57.26 -8.24
N ILE A 250 -1.05 58.29 -8.96
CA ILE A 250 -0.20 59.05 -9.88
C ILE A 250 0.99 59.69 -9.14
N LEU A 251 0.75 60.23 -7.94
CA LEU A 251 1.78 60.87 -7.12
C LEU A 251 2.79 59.88 -6.51
N SER A 252 2.51 58.56 -6.56
CA SER A 252 3.44 57.54 -6.06
C SER A 252 4.61 57.26 -7.01
N VAL A 253 4.50 57.67 -8.27
CA VAL A 253 5.56 57.53 -9.28
C VAL A 253 6.63 58.60 -9.09
N ARG A 254 7.90 58.19 -9.19
CA ARG A 254 9.05 59.13 -9.15
C ARG A 254 9.14 59.93 -10.44
N LYS A 255 9.57 61.18 -10.34
CA LYS A 255 9.73 62.07 -11.49
C LYS A 255 10.71 61.49 -12.53
N GLU A 256 11.76 60.85 -12.05
CA GLU A 256 12.76 60.18 -12.86
C GLU A 256 12.16 59.08 -13.74
N THR A 257 11.25 58.26 -13.19
CA THR A 257 10.61 57.15 -13.91
C THR A 257 9.83 57.62 -15.14
N ILE A 258 9.23 58.81 -15.09
CA ILE A 258 8.52 59.41 -16.23
C ILE A 258 9.51 59.87 -17.31
N ASN A 259 10.65 60.42 -16.89
CA ASN A 259 11.69 60.90 -17.80
C ASN A 259 12.52 59.77 -18.42
N THR A 260 12.73 58.67 -17.69
CA THR A 260 13.44 57.47 -18.16
C THR A 260 12.51 56.43 -18.78
N ALA A 261 11.21 56.73 -18.92
CA ALA A 261 10.22 55.82 -19.51
C ALA A 261 10.64 55.29 -20.90
N ALA A 262 11.35 56.12 -21.69
CA ALA A 262 11.89 55.77 -22.99
C ALA A 262 13.00 54.69 -22.96
N GLN A 263 13.61 54.43 -21.81
CA GLN A 263 14.63 53.39 -21.62
C GLN A 263 14.01 52.03 -21.22
N VAL A 264 12.84 52.04 -20.57
CA VAL A 264 12.17 50.82 -20.11
C VAL A 264 11.41 50.19 -21.25
N GLY A 265 10.72 50.96 -22.09
CA GLY A 265 10.16 50.52 -23.37
C GLY A 265 10.26 51.65 -24.39
N PRO A 266 10.09 51.39 -25.70
CA PRO A 266 10.13 52.43 -26.73
C PRO A 266 8.87 53.31 -26.63
N MET A 267 8.77 54.11 -25.57
CA MET A 267 7.59 54.89 -25.23
C MET A 267 7.98 56.31 -24.83
N LYS A 268 7.29 57.28 -25.42
CA LYS A 268 7.47 58.70 -25.09
C LYS A 268 6.96 58.97 -23.67
N SER A 269 7.55 59.95 -22.99
CA SER A 269 7.22 60.28 -21.61
C SER A 269 5.79 60.77 -21.39
N ASP A 270 5.19 61.44 -22.38
CA ASP A 270 3.79 61.90 -22.37
C ASP A 270 2.81 60.72 -22.50
N VAL A 271 3.07 59.77 -23.40
CA VAL A 271 2.31 58.51 -23.50
C VAL A 271 2.40 57.72 -22.20
N PHE A 272 3.57 57.70 -21.55
CA PHE A 272 3.75 57.03 -20.26
C PHE A 272 2.91 57.67 -19.16
N LEU A 273 2.87 59.00 -19.11
CA LEU A 273 2.08 59.72 -18.11
C LEU A 273 0.57 59.53 -18.31
N VAL A 274 0.08 59.68 -19.55
CA VAL A 274 -1.33 59.39 -19.89
C VAL A 274 -1.65 57.95 -19.55
N GLY A 275 -0.71 57.06 -19.82
CA GLY A 275 -0.87 55.66 -19.54
C GLY A 275 -0.95 55.28 -18.07
N LEU A 276 -0.06 55.86 -17.26
CA LEU A 276 -0.12 55.78 -15.80
C LEU A 276 -1.47 56.27 -15.28
N TRP A 277 -1.97 57.39 -15.81
CA TRP A 277 -3.28 57.91 -15.43
C TRP A 277 -4.42 56.95 -15.78
N MET A 278 -4.43 56.36 -16.98
CA MET A 278 -5.40 55.35 -17.37
C MET A 278 -5.35 54.14 -16.43
N HIS A 279 -4.15 53.63 -16.15
CA HIS A 279 -3.94 52.52 -15.20
C HIS A 279 -4.53 52.85 -13.83
N GLU A 280 -4.24 54.04 -13.29
CA GLU A 280 -4.74 54.47 -11.98
C GLU A 280 -6.26 54.67 -11.95
N CYS A 281 -6.85 55.11 -13.07
CA CYS A 281 -8.31 55.15 -13.23
C CYS A 281 -8.91 53.74 -13.21
N GLU A 282 -8.29 52.76 -13.86
CA GLU A 282 -8.74 51.37 -13.80
C GLU A 282 -8.66 50.81 -12.37
N ARG A 283 -7.54 51.03 -11.66
CA ARG A 283 -7.35 50.54 -10.28
C ARG A 283 -8.40 51.06 -9.30
N VAL A 284 -8.96 52.25 -9.54
CA VAL A 284 -9.96 52.86 -8.65
C VAL A 284 -11.39 52.60 -9.11
N PHE A 285 -11.69 52.74 -10.41
CA PHE A 285 -13.06 52.67 -10.92
C PHE A 285 -13.43 51.27 -11.41
N VAL A 286 -12.53 50.59 -12.13
CA VAL A 286 -12.81 49.30 -12.79
C VAL A 286 -12.74 48.14 -11.80
N ASP A 287 -11.76 48.14 -10.90
CA ASP A 287 -11.55 47.03 -9.95
C ASP A 287 -12.72 46.85 -8.95
N LYS A 288 -13.52 47.92 -8.75
CA LYS A 288 -14.73 47.93 -7.93
C LYS A 288 -15.93 47.21 -8.57
N MET A 289 -15.89 46.96 -9.88
CA MET A 289 -17.01 46.43 -10.64
C MET A 289 -17.19 44.92 -10.47
N THR A 290 -18.44 44.49 -10.42
CA THR A 290 -18.87 43.13 -10.07
C THR A 290 -18.87 42.13 -11.22
N ASN A 291 -18.90 42.60 -12.46
CA ASN A 291 -19.02 41.76 -13.66
C ASN A 291 -18.14 42.29 -14.79
N GLN A 292 -17.85 41.47 -15.79
CA GLN A 292 -16.97 41.84 -16.89
C GLN A 292 -17.56 42.93 -17.80
N LYS A 293 -18.88 42.90 -18.04
CA LYS A 293 -19.57 43.90 -18.87
C LYS A 293 -19.41 45.33 -18.35
N ASP A 294 -19.59 45.51 -17.04
CA ASP A 294 -19.43 46.80 -16.35
C ASP A 294 -17.95 47.23 -16.38
N LYS A 295 -17.01 46.29 -16.21
CA LYS A 295 -15.57 46.56 -16.32
C LYS A 295 -15.22 47.07 -17.71
N ASP A 296 -15.63 46.36 -18.76
CA ASP A 296 -15.39 46.72 -20.15
C ASP A 296 -15.98 48.10 -20.48
N GLN A 297 -17.18 48.39 -20.00
CA GLN A 297 -17.86 49.68 -20.22
C GLN A 297 -17.09 50.85 -19.60
N VAL A 298 -16.56 50.70 -18.38
CA VAL A 298 -15.75 51.76 -17.75
C VAL A 298 -14.36 51.86 -18.39
N CYS A 299 -13.73 50.75 -18.75
CA CYS A 299 -12.49 50.77 -19.53
C CYS A 299 -12.66 51.54 -20.84
N ASN A 300 -13.79 51.33 -21.55
CA ASN A 300 -14.11 52.09 -22.75
C ASN A 300 -14.28 53.58 -22.44
N TYR A 301 -14.94 53.96 -21.34
CA TYR A 301 -15.04 55.38 -20.96
C TYR A 301 -13.69 56.04 -20.71
N ILE A 302 -12.76 55.32 -20.06
CA ILE A 302 -11.40 55.80 -19.82
C ILE A 302 -10.68 55.97 -21.17
N LYS A 303 -10.80 54.98 -22.06
CA LYS A 303 -10.21 55.02 -23.40
C LYS A 303 -10.76 56.16 -24.25
N ASP A 304 -12.09 56.30 -24.36
CA ASP A 304 -12.74 57.35 -25.16
C ASP A 304 -12.28 58.75 -24.71
N ILE A 305 -12.27 59.00 -23.40
CA ILE A 305 -11.84 60.30 -22.84
C ILE A 305 -10.34 60.53 -23.06
N ALA A 306 -9.52 59.47 -22.97
CA ALA A 306 -8.10 59.56 -23.28
C ALA A 306 -7.88 59.93 -24.76
N LEU A 307 -8.60 59.30 -25.68
CA LEU A 307 -8.52 59.61 -27.11
C LEU A 307 -8.96 61.05 -27.37
N ASP A 308 -10.13 61.45 -26.86
CA ASP A 308 -10.69 62.80 -27.07
C ASP A 308 -9.76 63.93 -26.59
N LEU A 309 -9.07 63.75 -25.45
CA LEU A 309 -8.20 64.77 -24.85
C LEU A 309 -6.76 64.71 -25.36
N TYR A 310 -6.31 63.53 -25.79
CA TYR A 310 -4.95 63.28 -26.25
C TYR A 310 -4.91 62.82 -27.71
N ASN A 311 -5.72 63.44 -28.58
CA ASN A 311 -5.83 63.08 -30.01
C ASN A 311 -4.48 62.99 -30.76
N HIS A 312 -3.48 63.77 -30.34
CA HIS A 312 -2.12 63.73 -30.91
C HIS A 312 -1.36 62.44 -30.60
N LEU A 313 -1.83 61.63 -29.64
CA LEU A 313 -1.27 60.35 -29.20
C LEU A 313 -2.19 59.18 -29.56
N ASP A 314 -3.22 59.38 -30.41
CA ASP A 314 -4.26 58.37 -30.68
C ASP A 314 -3.67 57.03 -31.16
N SER A 315 -2.78 57.04 -32.15
CA SER A 315 -2.15 55.80 -32.66
C SER A 315 -1.32 55.07 -31.59
N GLU A 316 -0.61 55.81 -30.74
CA GLU A 316 0.26 55.29 -29.68
C GLU A 316 -0.55 54.73 -28.52
N ILE A 317 -1.63 55.42 -28.12
CA ILE A 317 -2.60 54.95 -27.14
C ILE A 317 -3.31 53.70 -27.66
N GLN A 318 -3.75 53.67 -28.92
CA GLN A 318 -4.45 52.52 -29.48
C GLN A 318 -3.56 51.28 -29.61
N ASP A 319 -2.30 51.40 -30.03
CA ASP A 319 -1.36 50.27 -30.10
C ASP A 319 -1.08 49.72 -28.69
N LYS A 320 -0.78 50.60 -27.72
CA LYS A 320 -0.30 50.21 -26.38
C LYS A 320 -1.40 49.94 -25.36
N TYR A 321 -2.63 50.40 -25.60
CA TYR A 321 -3.85 50.13 -24.81
C TYR A 321 -4.91 49.37 -25.61
N SER A 322 -4.47 48.51 -26.54
CA SER A 322 -5.34 47.51 -27.16
C SER A 322 -5.71 46.44 -26.13
N LYS A 323 -6.83 45.72 -26.33
CA LYS A 323 -7.27 44.67 -25.39
C LYS A 323 -6.21 43.60 -25.12
N GLU A 324 -5.25 43.43 -26.02
CA GLU A 324 -4.17 42.44 -25.97
C GLU A 324 -2.89 42.96 -25.30
N LYS A 325 -2.67 44.28 -25.26
CA LYS A 325 -1.50 44.92 -24.65
C LYS A 325 -1.99 45.83 -23.53
N LEU A 326 -1.94 45.35 -22.28
CA LEU A 326 -2.27 46.17 -21.12
C LEU A 326 -1.01 46.85 -20.58
N PHE A 327 -1.11 48.14 -20.30
CA PHE A 327 -0.10 48.85 -19.53
C PHE A 327 -0.25 48.53 -18.04
N LEU A 328 0.70 47.75 -17.54
CA LEU A 328 0.77 47.33 -16.14
C LEU A 328 1.91 48.07 -15.45
N MET A 329 1.68 48.47 -14.21
CA MET A 329 2.70 49.04 -13.34
C MET A 329 3.05 48.04 -12.24
N CYS A 330 4.33 47.89 -11.94
CA CYS A 330 4.87 46.96 -10.95
C CYS A 330 5.97 47.65 -10.13
N ASP A 331 6.14 47.24 -8.88
CA ASP A 331 7.12 47.82 -7.96
C ASP A 331 8.24 46.88 -7.50
N PHE A 332 8.19 45.61 -7.90
CA PHE A 332 9.16 44.58 -7.49
C PHE A 332 9.85 43.90 -8.68
N LEU A 333 9.85 44.56 -9.84
CA LEU A 333 10.46 44.03 -11.07
C LEU A 333 11.98 43.89 -10.94
N LYS A 334 12.65 44.80 -10.23
CA LYS A 334 14.09 44.74 -9.97
C LYS A 334 14.45 43.58 -9.03
N GLU A 335 15.58 42.96 -9.32
CA GLU A 335 16.11 41.81 -8.57
C GLU A 335 17.12 42.28 -7.52
N ASP A 336 17.05 41.65 -6.35
CA ASP A 336 18.02 41.86 -5.27
C ASP A 336 19.39 41.33 -5.72
N ILE A 337 20.46 42.05 -5.41
CA ILE A 337 21.81 41.59 -5.73
C ILE A 337 22.22 40.58 -4.65
N LYS A 338 22.44 39.33 -5.07
CA LYS A 338 22.82 38.20 -4.20
C LYS A 338 24.31 37.88 -4.36
N ASN A 339 24.97 37.49 -3.26
CA ASN A 339 26.36 37.03 -3.24
C ASN A 339 26.52 35.60 -3.77
N GLU A 340 27.78 35.15 -3.91
CA GLU A 340 28.11 33.78 -4.35
C GLU A 340 27.45 32.69 -3.48
N ASP A 341 27.20 32.99 -2.19
CA ASP A 341 26.49 32.12 -1.24
C ASP A 341 24.94 32.23 -1.30
N GLY A 342 24.39 33.03 -2.22
CA GLY A 342 22.95 33.24 -2.39
C GLY A 342 22.28 34.18 -1.38
N LEU A 343 23.04 34.81 -0.49
CA LEU A 343 22.55 35.83 0.46
C LEU A 343 22.39 37.19 -0.22
N VAL A 344 21.33 37.94 0.13
CA VAL A 344 21.08 39.29 -0.40
C VAL A 344 22.10 40.28 0.18
N GLU A 345 22.91 40.89 -0.68
CA GLU A 345 23.95 41.86 -0.30
C GLU A 345 23.46 43.30 -0.47
N VAL A 346 22.73 43.57 -1.56
CA VAL A 346 22.06 44.85 -1.79
C VAL A 346 20.60 44.60 -2.12
N GLU A 347 19.73 45.15 -1.29
CA GLU A 347 18.29 45.08 -1.50
C GLU A 347 17.89 45.97 -2.69
N ALA A 348 17.12 45.41 -3.62
CA ALA A 348 16.63 46.17 -4.76
C ALA A 348 15.59 47.19 -4.30
N GLU A 349 15.81 48.42 -4.70
CA GLU A 349 14.86 49.48 -4.44
C GLU A 349 13.54 49.21 -5.19
N LYS A 350 12.43 49.23 -4.45
CA LYS A 350 11.09 49.00 -5.00
C LYS A 350 10.60 50.25 -5.73
N ILE A 351 10.76 50.31 -7.05
CA ILE A 351 10.37 51.46 -7.88
C ILE A 351 9.10 51.12 -8.65
N TYR A 352 8.06 51.96 -8.53
CA TYR A 352 6.80 51.76 -9.26
C TYR A 352 6.99 52.16 -10.73
N GLU A 353 7.16 51.18 -11.61
CA GLU A 353 7.54 51.34 -13.02
C GLU A 353 6.68 50.48 -13.96
N GLY A 354 6.69 50.81 -15.26
CA GLY A 354 5.90 50.10 -16.28
C GLY A 354 6.47 48.73 -16.64
N VAL A 355 5.59 47.78 -16.93
CA VAL A 355 5.94 46.41 -17.31
C VAL A 355 5.89 46.25 -18.82
N ASN A 356 6.98 45.74 -19.41
CA ASN A 356 7.08 45.54 -20.86
C ASN A 356 6.43 44.25 -21.38
N SER A 357 6.47 43.19 -20.58
CA SER A 357 5.94 41.88 -20.94
C SER A 357 5.40 41.16 -19.71
N ILE A 358 4.20 40.60 -19.85
CA ILE A 358 3.55 39.82 -18.78
C ILE A 358 4.31 38.52 -18.49
N ASP A 359 5.00 37.94 -19.47
CA ASP A 359 5.78 36.71 -19.29
C ASP A 359 7.00 36.95 -18.41
N ARG A 360 7.72 38.06 -18.61
CA ARG A 360 8.81 38.47 -17.72
C ARG A 360 8.31 38.70 -16.30
N LEU A 361 7.15 39.33 -16.15
CA LEU A 361 6.52 39.53 -14.85
C LEU A 361 6.13 38.18 -14.21
N ARG A 362 5.58 37.24 -14.98
CA ARG A 362 5.22 35.89 -14.51
C ARG A 362 6.45 35.13 -14.01
N LEU A 363 7.56 35.17 -14.74
CA LEU A 363 8.83 34.58 -14.31
C LEU A 363 9.30 35.19 -12.99
N ARG A 364 9.27 36.52 -12.86
CA ARG A 364 9.63 37.20 -11.62
C ARG A 364 8.73 36.81 -10.46
N CYS A 365 7.41 36.77 -10.65
CA CYS A 365 6.48 36.39 -9.60
C CYS A 365 6.64 34.92 -9.18
N ASN A 366 6.93 34.02 -10.13
CA ASN A 366 7.20 32.61 -9.82
C ASN A 366 8.50 32.45 -9.02
N SER A 367 9.55 33.21 -9.34
CA SER A 367 10.79 33.25 -8.55
C SER A 367 10.53 33.74 -7.12
N LEU A 368 9.75 34.82 -6.95
CA LEU A 368 9.37 35.33 -5.62
C LEU A 368 8.50 34.34 -4.82
N LEU A 369 7.62 33.61 -5.50
CA LEU A 369 6.83 32.53 -4.88
C LEU A 369 7.72 31.37 -4.41
N GLN A 370 8.78 31.05 -5.17
CA GLN A 370 9.75 30.04 -4.77
C GLN A 370 10.55 30.50 -3.55
N ASP A 371 11.06 31.74 -3.56
CA ASP A 371 11.76 32.34 -2.42
C ASP A 371 10.88 32.32 -1.15
N TYR A 372 9.58 32.65 -1.27
CA TYR A 372 8.62 32.53 -0.16
C TYR A 372 8.51 31.10 0.37
N ASN A 373 8.39 30.14 -0.55
CA ASN A 373 8.22 28.73 -0.20
C ASN A 373 9.46 28.13 0.48
N ASP A 374 10.64 28.59 0.09
CA ASP A 374 11.92 28.17 0.67
C ASP A 374 12.13 28.82 2.06
N LYS A 375 11.72 30.09 2.23
CA LYS A 375 11.73 30.81 3.51
C LYS A 375 10.73 30.25 4.52
N TYR A 376 9.58 29.77 4.06
CA TYR A 376 8.52 29.22 4.92
C TYR A 376 8.09 27.79 4.52
N PRO A 377 8.94 26.77 4.73
CA PRO A 377 8.65 25.39 4.30
C PRO A 377 7.35 24.81 4.88
N ALA A 378 7.04 25.14 6.15
CA ALA A 378 5.82 24.68 6.82
C ALA A 378 4.52 25.32 6.29
N LYS A 379 4.62 26.44 5.55
CA LYS A 379 3.47 27.19 5.00
C LYS A 379 3.57 27.34 3.48
N LYS A 380 4.13 26.34 2.80
CA LYS A 380 4.30 26.33 1.34
C LYS A 380 2.99 26.61 0.61
N MET A 381 3.01 27.58 -0.31
CA MET A 381 1.90 27.95 -1.17
C MET A 381 2.13 27.40 -2.59
N SER A 382 1.29 26.47 -3.01
CA SER A 382 1.23 26.00 -4.40
C SER A 382 0.26 26.89 -5.18
N LEU A 383 0.72 28.09 -5.56
CA LEU A 383 -0.06 29.02 -6.37
C LEU A 383 0.27 28.86 -7.85
N VAL A 384 -0.78 28.86 -8.67
CA VAL A 384 -0.65 28.97 -10.13
C VAL A 384 -0.88 30.44 -10.51
N LEU A 385 0.17 31.10 -10.99
CA LEU A 385 0.15 32.52 -11.33
C LEU A 385 -0.21 32.73 -12.82
N PHE A 386 -1.49 32.57 -13.13
CA PHE A 386 -2.07 32.99 -14.42
C PHE A 386 -2.32 34.51 -14.45
N ASP A 387 -2.64 35.05 -15.61
CA ASP A 387 -2.67 36.51 -15.87
C ASP A 387 -3.51 37.31 -14.88
N ASP A 388 -4.72 36.85 -14.57
CA ASP A 388 -5.59 37.57 -13.64
C ASP A 388 -5.09 37.46 -12.20
N ALA A 389 -4.45 36.35 -11.80
CA ALA A 389 -3.81 36.23 -10.50
C ALA A 389 -2.65 37.23 -10.36
N ILE A 390 -1.86 37.41 -11.42
CA ILE A 390 -0.78 38.41 -11.47
C ILE A 390 -1.36 39.83 -11.41
N LYS A 391 -2.43 40.12 -12.15
CA LYS A 391 -3.10 41.44 -12.07
C LYS A 391 -3.60 41.74 -10.65
N HIS A 392 -4.19 40.75 -9.97
CA HIS A 392 -4.62 40.89 -8.58
C HIS A 392 -3.43 41.09 -7.62
N LEU A 393 -2.32 40.37 -7.83
CA LEU A 393 -1.06 40.57 -7.10
C LEU A 393 -0.57 42.02 -7.22
N LEU A 394 -0.49 42.56 -8.45
CA LEU A 394 -0.10 43.96 -8.68
C LEU A 394 -1.02 44.96 -7.98
N ARG A 395 -2.33 44.71 -7.96
CA ARG A 395 -3.31 45.57 -7.25
C ARG A 395 -3.05 45.58 -5.76
N ILE A 396 -2.85 44.41 -5.16
CA ILE A 396 -2.61 44.28 -3.73
C ILE A 396 -1.24 44.89 -3.36
N SER A 397 -0.18 44.62 -4.12
CA SER A 397 1.13 45.26 -3.93
C SER A 397 1.04 46.80 -3.96
N ARG A 398 0.36 47.36 -4.98
CA ARG A 398 0.08 48.82 -5.06
C ARG A 398 -0.60 49.33 -3.79
N LEU A 399 -1.59 48.60 -3.27
CA LEU A 399 -2.33 49.02 -2.09
C LEU A 399 -1.49 48.93 -0.81
N ILE A 400 -0.68 47.90 -0.63
CA ILE A 400 0.16 47.74 0.57
C ILE A 400 1.30 48.77 0.58
N LYS A 401 1.86 49.12 -0.58
CA LYS A 401 2.93 50.13 -0.65
C LYS A 401 2.47 51.56 -0.34
N GLN A 402 1.20 51.87 -0.58
CA GLN A 402 0.67 53.21 -0.38
C GLN A 402 0.35 53.46 1.11
N PRO A 403 0.91 54.48 1.78
CA PRO A 403 0.63 54.75 3.20
C PRO A 403 -0.85 55.06 3.42
N ARG A 404 -1.46 54.58 4.51
CA ARG A 404 -2.92 54.73 4.78
C ARG A 404 -3.81 54.15 3.68
N SER A 405 -3.43 52.99 3.15
CA SER A 405 -4.20 52.28 2.14
C SER A 405 -4.61 50.91 2.66
N ASN A 406 -5.90 50.63 2.56
CA ASN A 406 -6.51 49.39 3.01
C ASN A 406 -7.28 48.77 1.85
N ALA A 407 -7.47 47.45 1.86
CA ALA A 407 -8.10 46.72 0.78
C ALA A 407 -9.31 45.92 1.27
N LEU A 408 -10.37 45.90 0.45
CA LEU A 408 -11.50 44.99 0.58
C LEU A 408 -11.51 44.09 -0.66
N LEU A 409 -10.93 42.91 -0.51
CA LEU A 409 -10.86 41.89 -1.55
C LEU A 409 -12.15 41.07 -1.50
N VAL A 410 -12.94 41.17 -2.57
CA VAL A 410 -14.25 40.52 -2.65
C VAL A 410 -14.21 39.41 -3.69
N GLY A 411 -14.57 38.20 -3.29
CA GLY A 411 -14.72 37.09 -4.23
C GLY A 411 -15.12 35.79 -3.55
N VAL A 412 -15.47 34.78 -4.34
CA VAL A 412 -15.84 33.46 -3.81
C VAL A 412 -14.66 32.77 -3.10
N GLY A 413 -14.95 31.78 -2.26
CA GLY A 413 -13.92 30.98 -1.60
C GLY A 413 -12.96 30.33 -2.60
N GLY A 414 -11.67 30.28 -2.28
CA GLY A 414 -10.66 29.68 -3.17
C GLY A 414 -10.17 30.57 -4.32
N SER A 415 -10.66 31.81 -4.46
CA SER A 415 -10.22 32.74 -5.52
C SER A 415 -8.79 33.28 -5.38
N GLY A 416 -8.02 32.86 -4.36
CA GLY A 416 -6.63 33.28 -4.16
C GLY A 416 -6.40 34.50 -3.27
N LYS A 417 -7.45 35.20 -2.80
CA LYS A 417 -7.34 36.45 -1.99
C LYS A 417 -6.28 36.38 -0.88
N GLN A 418 -6.43 35.44 0.06
CA GLN A 418 -5.51 35.31 1.20
C GLN A 418 -4.08 34.98 0.76
N SER A 419 -3.92 34.05 -0.18
CA SER A 419 -2.60 33.56 -0.58
C SER A 419 -1.82 34.60 -1.37
N LEU A 420 -2.49 35.35 -2.25
CA LEU A 420 -1.87 36.49 -2.96
C LEU A 420 -1.48 37.59 -1.97
N THR A 421 -2.34 37.92 -1.01
CA THR A 421 -1.98 38.90 0.03
C THR A 421 -0.77 38.49 0.87
N ARG A 422 -0.66 37.21 1.25
CA ARG A 422 0.52 36.71 1.98
C ARG A 422 1.79 36.81 1.14
N LEU A 423 1.68 36.52 -0.16
CA LEU A 423 2.79 36.67 -1.09
C LEU A 423 3.22 38.14 -1.22
N ASP A 424 2.29 39.06 -1.46
CA ASP A 424 2.60 40.50 -1.55
C ASP A 424 3.19 41.08 -0.27
N ALA A 425 2.70 40.64 0.89
CA ALA A 425 3.25 41.06 2.16
C ALA A 425 4.73 40.65 2.29
N ASP A 426 5.11 39.44 1.85
CA ASP A 426 6.51 39.00 1.88
C ASP A 426 7.36 39.70 0.79
N ILE A 427 6.80 39.93 -0.41
CA ILE A 427 7.46 40.70 -1.49
C ILE A 427 7.86 42.10 -1.01
N LEU A 428 6.99 42.74 -0.23
CA LEU A 428 7.21 44.07 0.36
C LEU A 428 7.92 44.03 1.72
N LYS A 429 8.26 42.83 2.22
CA LYS A 429 8.90 42.60 3.53
C LYS A 429 8.08 43.11 4.72
N ASN A 430 6.76 43.16 4.57
CA ASN A 430 5.82 43.50 5.62
C ASN A 430 5.57 42.31 6.55
N VAL A 431 5.33 42.60 7.82
CA VAL A 431 4.87 41.57 8.77
C VAL A 431 3.44 41.18 8.39
N CYS A 432 3.26 39.97 7.85
CA CYS A 432 1.94 39.44 7.54
C CYS A 432 1.31 38.79 8.78
N TYR A 433 0.19 39.32 9.25
CA TYR A 433 -0.53 38.81 10.42
C TYR A 433 -1.96 38.41 10.11
N GLN A 434 -2.39 37.29 10.69
CA GLN A 434 -3.77 36.79 10.60
C GLN A 434 -4.15 36.14 11.94
N ILE A 435 -5.36 36.44 12.42
CA ILE A 435 -5.85 35.94 13.72
C ILE A 435 -6.17 34.46 13.62
N ILE A 436 -5.77 33.69 14.64
CA ILE A 436 -6.13 32.29 14.80
C ILE A 436 -7.24 32.18 15.86
N LEU A 437 -8.43 31.76 15.44
CA LEU A 437 -9.56 31.61 16.35
C LEU A 437 -9.42 30.34 17.21
N THR A 438 -9.38 30.50 18.52
CA THR A 438 -9.59 29.40 19.49
C THR A 438 -11.09 29.21 19.76
N LYS A 439 -11.54 28.06 20.31
CA LYS A 439 -12.98 27.81 20.58
C LYS A 439 -13.61 28.93 21.42
N ASN A 440 -12.90 29.42 22.44
CA ASN A 440 -13.36 30.45 23.38
C ASN A 440 -12.93 31.88 23.03
N PHE A 441 -12.45 32.12 21.80
CA PHE A 441 -12.00 33.46 21.37
C PHE A 441 -13.09 34.52 21.60
N SER A 442 -12.74 35.49 22.43
CA SER A 442 -13.60 36.53 22.99
C SER A 442 -13.21 37.92 22.47
N GLU A 443 -13.99 38.94 22.87
CA GLU A 443 -13.68 40.34 22.53
C GLU A 443 -12.37 40.82 23.19
N LYS A 444 -12.05 40.31 24.38
CA LYS A 444 -10.80 40.64 25.08
C LYS A 444 -9.59 40.15 24.27
N ASP A 445 -9.67 38.93 23.75
CA ASP A 445 -8.61 38.35 22.93
C ASP A 445 -8.41 39.18 21.65
N LEU A 446 -9.49 39.63 21.01
CA LEU A 446 -9.39 40.52 19.85
C LEU A 446 -8.67 41.84 20.18
N LYS A 447 -8.96 42.45 21.34
CA LYS A 447 -8.28 43.69 21.77
C LYS A 447 -6.78 43.46 21.97
N GLU A 448 -6.39 42.33 22.56
CA GLU A 448 -4.96 41.97 22.68
C GLU A 448 -4.31 41.78 21.32
N GLU A 449 -4.99 41.13 20.35
CA GLU A 449 -4.47 40.99 18.99
C GLU A 449 -4.33 42.33 18.25
N ILE A 450 -5.29 43.25 18.42
CA ILE A 450 -5.20 44.61 17.87
C ILE A 450 -4.07 45.40 18.54
N LYS A 451 -3.88 45.24 19.84
CA LYS A 451 -2.79 45.89 20.58
C LYS A 451 -1.42 45.45 20.06
N LYS A 452 -1.22 44.16 19.75
CA LYS A 452 0.00 43.67 19.08
C LYS A 452 0.23 44.33 17.72
N LEU A 453 -0.83 44.51 16.93
CA LEU A 453 -0.73 45.21 15.65
C LEU A 453 -0.30 46.68 15.84
N PHE A 454 -0.83 47.36 16.86
CA PHE A 454 -0.47 48.74 17.20
C PHE A 454 0.97 48.84 17.71
N ASP A 455 1.44 47.85 18.45
CA ASP A 455 2.83 47.76 18.90
C ASP A 455 3.78 47.62 17.70
N TRP A 456 3.51 46.69 16.79
CA TRP A 456 4.35 46.52 15.59
C TRP A 456 4.31 47.73 14.66
N ALA A 457 3.13 48.26 14.34
CA ALA A 457 2.96 49.33 13.36
C ALA A 457 3.33 50.72 13.92
N GLY A 458 2.98 50.99 15.17
CA GLY A 458 3.15 52.28 15.82
C GLY A 458 4.41 52.36 16.67
N HIS A 459 4.50 51.53 17.69
CA HIS A 459 5.58 51.59 18.67
C HIS A 459 6.93 51.21 18.05
N LEU A 460 7.00 50.09 17.33
CA LEU A 460 8.21 49.64 16.62
C LEU A 460 8.36 50.23 15.22
N GLY A 461 7.31 50.81 14.65
CA GLY A 461 7.34 51.42 13.31
C GLY A 461 7.53 50.46 12.14
N LYS A 462 7.21 49.17 12.29
CA LYS A 462 7.31 48.16 11.22
C LYS A 462 6.10 48.24 10.29
N GLN A 463 6.29 47.95 9.00
CA GLN A 463 5.18 47.78 8.07
C GLN A 463 4.43 46.47 8.37
N VAL A 464 3.11 46.54 8.55
CA VAL A 464 2.27 45.41 8.97
C VAL A 464 1.09 45.25 8.02
N THR A 465 0.91 44.04 7.50
CA THR A 465 -0.25 43.66 6.69
C THR A 465 -1.15 42.73 7.50
N PHE A 466 -2.32 43.22 7.89
CA PHE A 466 -3.30 42.48 8.67
C PHE A 466 -4.40 41.89 7.76
N ILE A 467 -4.48 40.57 7.70
CA ILE A 467 -5.50 39.84 6.95
C ILE A 467 -6.65 39.48 7.89
N LEU A 468 -7.87 39.88 7.51
CA LEU A 468 -9.11 39.49 8.20
C LEU A 468 -10.12 38.91 7.21
N THR A 469 -10.71 37.77 7.57
CA THR A 469 -11.60 36.99 6.69
C THR A 469 -12.97 36.78 7.32
N ASP A 470 -13.97 36.44 6.52
CA ASP A 470 -15.33 36.18 7.04
C ASP A 470 -15.38 35.10 8.12
N SER A 471 -14.51 34.09 8.03
CA SER A 471 -14.40 33.01 9.01
C SER A 471 -13.90 33.46 10.37
N GLU A 472 -13.12 34.55 10.43
CA GLU A 472 -12.57 35.09 11.68
C GLU A 472 -13.58 35.97 12.43
N VAL A 473 -14.62 36.44 11.75
CA VAL A 473 -15.67 37.29 12.34
C VAL A 473 -16.72 36.42 13.04
N LYS A 474 -16.43 36.03 14.29
CA LYS A 474 -17.38 35.27 15.14
C LYS A 474 -18.61 36.07 15.55
N LYS A 475 -18.40 37.34 15.91
CA LYS A 475 -19.44 38.31 16.30
C LYS A 475 -19.31 39.54 15.44
N GLU A 476 -20.43 40.14 15.06
CA GLU A 476 -20.43 41.36 14.25
C GLU A 476 -19.79 42.55 14.99
N GLU A 477 -19.78 42.54 16.32
CA GLU A 477 -19.07 43.50 17.17
C GLU A 477 -17.57 43.59 16.87
N PHE A 478 -16.94 42.53 16.33
CA PHE A 478 -15.53 42.57 15.96
C PHE A 478 -15.24 43.59 14.88
N LEU A 479 -16.19 43.77 13.95
CA LEU A 479 -16.06 44.73 12.85
C LEU A 479 -16.20 46.18 13.33
N GLU A 480 -16.73 46.42 14.53
CA GLU A 480 -16.75 47.75 15.12
C GLU A 480 -15.34 48.26 15.37
N TYR A 481 -14.49 47.42 15.97
CA TYR A 481 -13.10 47.76 16.23
C TYR A 481 -12.34 48.06 14.94
N ILE A 482 -12.54 47.25 13.90
CA ILE A 482 -11.94 47.48 12.59
C ILE A 482 -12.47 48.78 11.95
N ASN A 483 -13.77 49.06 12.09
CA ASN A 483 -14.38 50.30 11.61
C ASN A 483 -13.76 51.53 12.31
N MET A 484 -13.49 51.45 13.61
CA MET A 484 -12.78 52.50 14.36
C MET A 484 -11.35 52.67 13.87
N ILE A 485 -10.57 51.58 13.72
CA ILE A 485 -9.18 51.65 13.23
C ILE A 485 -9.11 52.28 11.83
N LEU A 486 -10.00 51.88 10.90
CA LEU A 486 -10.04 52.47 9.57
C LEU A 486 -10.42 53.96 9.57
N SER A 487 -11.27 54.39 10.50
CA SER A 487 -11.81 55.75 10.53
C SER A 487 -10.93 56.75 11.28
N THR A 488 -10.58 56.43 12.53
CA THR A 488 -9.84 57.29 13.45
C THR A 488 -8.41 56.83 13.66
N GLY A 489 -8.13 55.53 13.48
CA GLY A 489 -6.85 54.92 13.86
C GLY A 489 -6.70 54.68 15.36
N GLU A 490 -7.75 54.92 16.14
CA GLU A 490 -7.75 54.81 17.60
C GLU A 490 -8.93 53.96 18.08
N VAL A 491 -8.66 53.09 19.06
CA VAL A 491 -9.67 52.32 19.78
C VAL A 491 -9.66 52.76 21.25
N ALA A 492 -10.80 53.25 21.74
CA ALA A 492 -10.92 53.74 23.11
C ALA A 492 -10.71 52.61 24.13
N GLY A 493 -9.87 52.86 25.14
CA GLY A 493 -9.57 51.90 26.20
C GLY A 493 -8.74 50.69 25.75
N LEU A 494 -8.08 50.75 24.59
CA LEU A 494 -7.17 49.69 24.12
C LEU A 494 -5.84 49.66 24.89
N LEU A 495 -5.27 50.84 25.14
CA LEU A 495 -4.03 51.02 25.92
C LEU A 495 -4.37 51.58 27.29
N ALA A 496 -3.78 51.02 28.34
CA ALA A 496 -3.84 51.62 29.68
C ALA A 496 -3.04 52.94 29.70
N LYS A 497 -3.35 53.84 30.66
CA LYS A 497 -2.68 55.15 30.78
C LYS A 497 -1.15 54.97 30.92
N ASP A 498 -0.73 54.07 31.80
CA ASP A 498 0.69 53.80 32.07
C ASP A 498 1.42 53.25 30.83
N GLU A 499 0.80 52.32 30.10
CA GLU A 499 1.37 51.75 28.87
C GLU A 499 1.48 52.79 27.75
N LYS A 500 0.48 53.67 27.64
CA LYS A 500 0.48 54.77 26.68
C LYS A 500 1.65 55.71 26.94
N GLU A 501 1.94 56.04 28.21
CA GLU A 501 3.08 56.90 28.56
C GLU A 501 4.43 56.26 28.18
N VAL A 502 4.58 54.95 28.40
CA VAL A 502 5.79 54.21 28.00
C VAL A 502 5.99 54.26 26.49
N TRP A 503 4.97 53.91 25.70
CA TRP A 503 5.08 53.96 24.23
C TRP A 503 5.39 55.35 23.70
N LEU A 504 4.80 56.39 24.31
CA LEU A 504 5.08 57.77 23.93
C LEU A 504 6.51 58.19 24.28
N ALA A 505 7.07 57.69 25.38
CA ALA A 505 8.47 57.94 25.75
C ALA A 505 9.44 57.30 24.75
N ASP A 506 9.16 56.07 24.30
CA ASP A 506 10.01 55.34 23.35
C ASP A 506 9.98 55.97 21.95
N VAL A 507 8.78 56.36 21.48
CA VAL A 507 8.58 56.97 20.15
C VAL A 507 9.03 58.44 20.09
N ARG A 508 9.28 59.07 21.25
CA ARG A 508 9.72 60.48 21.33
C ARG A 508 10.98 60.75 20.52
N ASN A 509 11.97 59.86 20.60
CA ASN A 509 13.25 60.03 19.89
C ASN A 509 13.06 60.01 18.37
N ASP A 510 12.16 59.16 17.87
CA ASP A 510 11.82 59.10 16.44
C ASP A 510 11.11 60.38 16.00
N TYR A 511 10.15 60.86 16.80
CA TYR A 511 9.43 62.11 16.52
C TYR A 511 10.37 63.32 16.42
N VAL A 512 11.27 63.46 17.40
CA VAL A 512 12.24 64.57 17.45
C VAL A 512 13.17 64.55 16.23
N LYS A 513 13.64 63.37 15.83
CA LYS A 513 14.49 63.19 14.64
C LYS A 513 13.74 63.52 13.36
N GLU A 514 12.53 62.98 13.17
CA GLU A 514 11.75 63.17 11.93
C GLU A 514 11.26 64.60 11.76
N LYS A 515 10.83 65.25 12.84
CA LYS A 515 10.36 66.66 12.80
C LYS A 515 11.49 67.67 12.93
N GLN A 516 12.73 67.22 13.10
CA GLN A 516 13.92 68.07 13.22
C GLN A 516 13.77 69.15 14.31
N LEU A 517 13.15 68.79 15.44
CA LEU A 517 12.81 69.71 16.54
C LEU A 517 14.02 70.09 17.42
N GLY A 518 15.20 69.50 17.20
CA GLY A 518 16.35 69.64 18.09
C GLY A 518 16.06 69.06 19.48
N ASN A 519 16.58 69.67 20.56
CA ASN A 519 16.35 69.22 21.94
C ASN A 519 15.05 69.81 22.56
N ILE A 520 14.04 70.15 21.76
CA ILE A 520 12.77 70.69 22.28
C ILE A 520 11.84 69.53 22.62
N ASP A 521 11.33 69.55 23.85
CA ASP A 521 10.40 68.53 24.34
C ASP A 521 9.02 68.69 23.70
N PRO A 522 8.56 67.71 22.91
CA PRO A 522 7.26 67.80 22.27
C PRO A 522 6.14 67.55 23.30
N PRO A 523 4.99 68.23 23.17
CA PRO A 523 3.85 67.98 24.03
C PRO A 523 3.32 66.55 23.80
N GLN A 524 2.87 65.89 24.87
CA GLN A 524 2.37 64.50 24.81
C GLN A 524 1.21 64.31 23.81
N SER A 525 0.38 65.34 23.60
CA SER A 525 -0.70 65.30 22.60
C SER A 525 -0.17 65.11 21.17
N ASP A 526 1.01 65.66 20.88
CA ASP A 526 1.61 65.64 19.55
C ASP A 526 2.35 64.33 19.31
N LEU A 527 3.00 63.81 20.36
CA LEU A 527 3.52 62.45 20.35
C LEU A 527 2.42 61.41 20.12
N TYR A 528 1.25 61.59 20.74
CA TYR A 528 0.14 60.66 20.53
C TYR A 528 -0.48 60.77 19.14
N ALA A 529 -0.66 61.98 18.63
CA ALA A 529 -1.09 62.18 17.25
C ALA A 529 -0.09 61.56 16.25
N TYR A 530 1.20 61.73 16.52
CA TYR A 530 2.27 61.11 15.74
C TYR A 530 2.22 59.57 15.80
N LEU A 531 2.04 58.97 16.98
CA LEU A 531 1.88 57.54 17.13
C LEU A 531 0.68 57.01 16.31
N VAL A 532 -0.47 57.69 16.39
CA VAL A 532 -1.66 57.31 15.61
C VAL A 532 -1.41 57.45 14.10
N ASP A 533 -0.75 58.52 13.67
CA ASP A 533 -0.36 58.69 12.27
C ASP A 533 0.58 57.58 11.81
N ARG A 534 1.60 57.23 12.60
CA ARG A 534 2.53 56.12 12.34
C ARG A 534 1.83 54.77 12.24
N ILE A 535 0.87 54.49 13.15
CA ILE A 535 0.02 53.29 13.06
C ILE A 535 -0.75 53.28 11.74
N ARG A 536 -1.40 54.38 11.36
CA ARG A 536 -2.20 54.44 10.13
C ARG A 536 -1.37 54.38 8.85
N ASP A 537 -0.15 54.88 8.90
CA ASP A 537 0.77 54.85 7.76
C ASP A 537 1.32 53.45 7.53
N ASN A 538 1.57 52.68 8.60
CA ASN A 538 2.22 51.37 8.54
C ASN A 538 1.28 50.15 8.64
N LEU A 539 0.04 50.32 9.13
CA LEU A 539 -0.93 49.24 9.28
C LEU A 539 -1.86 49.16 8.08
N HIS A 540 -1.67 48.14 7.25
CA HIS A 540 -2.51 47.85 6.09
C HIS A 540 -3.49 46.74 6.41
N ILE A 541 -4.78 47.07 6.46
CA ILE A 541 -5.87 46.13 6.72
C ILE A 541 -6.41 45.60 5.40
N ILE A 542 -6.37 44.28 5.22
CA ILE A 542 -6.86 43.57 4.04
C ILE A 542 -8.00 42.65 4.44
N LEU A 543 -9.20 43.05 4.04
CA LEU A 543 -10.45 42.34 4.30
C LEU A 543 -10.75 41.39 3.14
N CYS A 544 -10.78 40.09 3.42
CA CYS A 544 -11.05 39.04 2.43
C CYS A 544 -12.48 38.50 2.61
N PHE A 545 -13.47 39.17 2.00
CA PHE A 545 -14.88 38.82 2.18
C PHE A 545 -15.47 38.12 0.95
N SER A 546 -16.48 37.29 1.21
CA SER A 546 -17.29 36.64 0.20
C SER A 546 -18.51 37.52 -0.13
N PRO A 547 -18.82 37.76 -1.42
CA PRO A 547 -20.05 38.45 -1.81
C PRO A 547 -21.29 37.55 -1.64
N VAL A 548 -21.09 36.27 -1.32
CA VAL A 548 -22.17 35.28 -1.19
C VAL A 548 -22.90 35.44 0.15
N GLY A 549 -24.23 35.54 0.08
CA GLY A 549 -25.12 35.66 1.23
C GLY A 549 -25.47 37.10 1.59
N GLN A 550 -26.34 37.27 2.59
CA GLN A 550 -26.87 38.58 2.98
C GLN A 550 -25.91 39.39 3.87
N LYS A 551 -25.03 38.71 4.61
CA LYS A 551 -24.11 39.32 5.60
C LYS A 551 -23.24 40.42 5.00
N PHE A 552 -22.71 40.23 3.79
CA PHE A 552 -21.85 41.22 3.14
C PHE A 552 -22.58 42.56 2.90
N ARG A 553 -23.85 42.50 2.46
CA ARG A 553 -24.72 43.67 2.29
C ARG A 553 -25.17 44.28 3.62
N ASP A 554 -25.34 43.47 4.65
CA ASP A 554 -25.67 43.99 5.99
C ASP A 554 -24.49 44.73 6.60
N ARG A 555 -23.28 44.18 6.46
CA ARG A 555 -22.04 44.80 6.94
C ARG A 555 -21.75 46.12 6.24
N SER A 556 -22.04 46.25 4.95
CA SER A 556 -21.85 47.53 4.24
C SER A 556 -22.73 48.66 4.77
N ARG A 557 -23.93 48.32 5.27
CA ARG A 557 -24.85 49.28 5.90
C ARG A 557 -24.48 49.56 7.35
N LYS A 558 -23.95 48.56 8.06
CA LYS A 558 -23.61 48.63 9.49
C LYS A 558 -22.26 49.31 9.77
N PHE A 559 -21.28 49.09 8.90
CA PHE A 559 -19.88 49.48 9.07
C PHE A 559 -19.37 50.20 7.80
N PRO A 560 -19.70 51.49 7.65
CA PRO A 560 -19.45 52.22 6.41
C PRO A 560 -17.95 52.42 6.13
N ALA A 561 -17.09 52.45 7.15
CA ALA A 561 -15.65 52.64 6.94
C ALA A 561 -15.01 51.47 6.19
N LEU A 562 -15.54 50.25 6.33
CA LEU A 562 -15.04 49.05 5.62
C LEU A 562 -15.11 49.21 4.09
N PHE A 563 -16.10 49.98 3.58
CA PHE A 563 -16.30 50.18 2.15
C PHE A 563 -15.82 51.56 1.68
N ASN A 564 -15.86 52.56 2.56
CA ASN A 564 -15.48 53.93 2.22
C ASN A 564 -13.97 54.15 2.30
N GLU A 565 -13.28 53.56 3.29
CA GLU A 565 -11.84 53.76 3.51
C GLU A 565 -10.98 52.71 2.81
N CYS A 566 -11.53 51.50 2.56
CA CYS A 566 -10.84 50.47 1.78
C CYS A 566 -11.06 50.64 0.26
N THR A 567 -10.04 50.33 -0.52
CA THR A 567 -10.16 50.14 -1.98
C THR A 567 -10.73 48.75 -2.24
N ILE A 568 -11.76 48.67 -3.09
CA ILE A 568 -12.45 47.41 -3.39
C ILE A 568 -11.81 46.78 -4.62
N ASP A 569 -11.35 45.53 -4.49
CA ASP A 569 -10.90 44.71 -5.63
C ASP A 569 -11.78 43.48 -5.75
N TRP A 570 -12.46 43.36 -6.89
CA TRP A 570 -13.41 42.29 -7.16
C TRP A 570 -12.79 41.15 -7.98
N PHE A 571 -12.65 39.99 -7.34
CA PHE A 571 -12.21 38.74 -7.92
C PHE A 571 -13.39 38.08 -8.64
N LEU A 572 -13.34 38.13 -9.97
CA LEU A 572 -14.30 37.46 -10.84
C LEU A 572 -14.04 35.95 -10.88
N PRO A 573 -15.03 35.15 -11.32
CA PRO A 573 -14.80 33.74 -11.66
C PRO A 573 -13.65 33.60 -12.66
N TRP A 574 -12.88 32.51 -12.54
CA TRP A 574 -11.74 32.27 -13.42
C TRP A 574 -12.21 32.09 -14.88
N PRO A 575 -11.61 32.81 -15.85
CA PRO A 575 -11.90 32.60 -17.26
C PRO A 575 -11.38 31.24 -17.73
N GLU A 576 -11.82 30.81 -18.92
CA GLU A 576 -11.38 29.54 -19.53
C GLU A 576 -9.85 29.43 -19.60
N ALA A 577 -9.17 30.48 -20.07
CA ALA A 577 -7.71 30.52 -20.14
C ALA A 577 -7.03 30.25 -18.78
N ALA A 578 -7.60 30.76 -17.68
CA ALA A 578 -7.08 30.52 -16.34
C ALA A 578 -7.31 29.06 -15.90
N LEU A 579 -8.50 28.50 -16.19
CA LEU A 579 -8.82 27.11 -15.87
C LEU A 579 -7.92 26.11 -16.63
N VAL A 580 -7.62 26.41 -17.89
CA VAL A 580 -6.70 25.61 -18.72
C VAL A 580 -5.27 25.74 -18.23
N SER A 581 -4.79 26.95 -17.91
CA SER A 581 -3.44 27.15 -17.34
C SER A 581 -3.24 26.44 -15.99
N VAL A 582 -4.28 26.42 -15.15
CA VAL A 582 -4.29 25.63 -13.90
C VAL A 582 -4.27 24.14 -14.22
N ALA A 583 -5.11 23.65 -15.12
CA ALA A 583 -5.08 22.25 -15.55
C ALA A 583 -3.69 21.86 -16.08
N GLU A 584 -3.05 22.74 -16.87
CA GLU A 584 -1.69 22.53 -17.38
C GLU A 584 -0.69 22.33 -16.27
N THR A 585 -0.66 23.22 -15.28
CA THR A 585 0.29 23.10 -14.18
C THR A 585 0.07 21.81 -13.37
N PHE A 586 -1.17 21.33 -13.28
CA PHE A 586 -1.49 20.09 -12.58
C PHE A 586 -1.16 18.86 -13.42
N ILE A 587 -1.58 18.78 -14.68
CA ILE A 587 -1.46 17.59 -15.53
C ILE A 587 -0.06 17.47 -16.15
N LYS A 588 0.62 18.57 -16.47
CA LYS A 588 2.00 18.56 -16.98
C LYS A 588 3.00 17.93 -16.00
N ASN A 589 2.75 18.12 -14.70
CA ASN A 589 3.54 17.50 -13.64
C ASN A 589 3.13 16.04 -13.35
N PHE A 590 2.13 15.49 -14.04
CA PHE A 590 1.63 14.13 -13.85
C PHE A 590 2.22 13.20 -14.92
N LYS A 591 3.35 12.57 -14.58
CA LYS A 591 4.12 11.74 -15.51
C LYS A 591 3.51 10.35 -15.73
N GLU A 592 2.72 9.89 -14.76
CA GLU A 592 2.08 8.58 -14.73
C GLU A 592 0.88 8.45 -15.66
N LEU A 593 0.44 9.55 -16.29
CA LEU A 593 -0.63 9.52 -17.30
C LEU A 593 -0.10 8.91 -18.60
N ASP A 594 -0.57 7.70 -18.91
CA ASP A 594 -0.25 6.95 -20.13
C ASP A 594 -1.06 7.46 -21.33
N THR A 595 -0.64 8.60 -21.88
CA THR A 595 -1.24 9.20 -23.10
C THR A 595 -0.22 10.01 -23.90
N THR A 596 -0.51 10.26 -25.18
CA THR A 596 0.24 11.22 -26.00
C THR A 596 0.06 12.66 -25.49
N ASN A 597 1.02 13.53 -25.82
CA ASN A 597 0.98 14.94 -25.39
C ASN A 597 -0.23 15.70 -25.96
N ASP A 598 -0.64 15.40 -27.20
CA ASP A 598 -1.79 16.05 -27.84
C ASP A 598 -3.10 15.76 -27.09
N ILE A 599 -3.30 14.51 -26.66
CA ILE A 599 -4.47 14.12 -25.85
C ILE A 599 -4.42 14.79 -24.47
N LYS A 600 -3.22 15.00 -23.90
CA LYS A 600 -3.07 15.77 -22.64
C LYS A 600 -3.56 17.20 -22.83
N GLU A 601 -3.21 17.86 -23.93
CA GLU A 601 -3.69 19.22 -24.24
C GLU A 601 -5.21 19.32 -24.38
N GLU A 602 -5.81 18.36 -25.09
CA GLU A 602 -7.27 18.31 -25.20
C GLU A 602 -7.96 18.03 -23.86
N LEU A 603 -7.40 17.12 -23.05
CA LEU A 603 -7.90 16.83 -21.70
C LEU A 603 -7.88 18.08 -20.81
N MET A 604 -6.82 18.87 -20.87
CA MET A 604 -6.68 20.12 -20.09
C MET A 604 -7.74 21.15 -20.50
N LYS A 605 -8.00 21.31 -21.80
CA LYS A 605 -9.09 22.15 -22.32
C LYS A 605 -10.45 21.61 -21.88
N HIS A 606 -10.65 20.29 -21.96
CA HIS A 606 -11.89 19.65 -21.54
C HIS A 606 -12.19 19.86 -20.05
N MET A 607 -11.19 19.71 -19.17
CA MET A 607 -11.35 19.95 -17.73
C MET A 607 -11.80 21.38 -17.42
N GLY A 608 -11.24 22.38 -18.13
CA GLY A 608 -11.70 23.77 -18.02
C GLY A 608 -13.14 23.95 -18.47
N ASN A 609 -13.51 23.37 -19.61
CA ASN A 609 -14.87 23.41 -20.15
C ASN A 609 -15.91 22.75 -19.24
N VAL A 610 -15.57 21.62 -18.61
CA VAL A 610 -16.42 20.97 -17.61
C VAL A 610 -16.73 21.93 -16.47
N HIS A 611 -15.74 22.68 -15.97
CA HIS A 611 -15.98 23.64 -14.88
C HIS A 611 -16.92 24.78 -15.31
N ILE A 612 -16.77 25.31 -16.53
CA ILE A 612 -17.66 26.34 -17.08
C ILE A 612 -19.08 25.79 -17.26
N MET A 613 -19.21 24.55 -17.74
CA MET A 613 -20.48 23.86 -17.87
C MET A 613 -21.17 23.68 -16.51
N VAL A 614 -20.44 23.33 -15.45
CA VAL A 614 -21.05 23.23 -14.11
C VAL A 614 -21.56 24.59 -13.64
N ASN A 615 -20.85 25.69 -13.92
CA ASN A 615 -21.35 27.04 -13.62
C ASN A 615 -22.68 27.35 -14.32
N SER A 616 -22.81 27.06 -15.61
CA SER A 616 -24.06 27.29 -16.35
C SER A 616 -25.19 26.38 -15.87
N VAL A 617 -24.89 25.12 -15.51
CA VAL A 617 -25.85 24.20 -14.89
C VAL A 617 -26.30 24.69 -13.52
N CYS A 618 -25.42 25.28 -12.70
CA CYS A 618 -25.80 25.86 -11.42
C CYS A 618 -26.78 27.03 -11.58
N GLU A 619 -26.62 27.86 -12.62
CA GLU A 619 -27.58 28.92 -12.95
C GLU A 619 -28.94 28.34 -13.36
N LEU A 620 -28.94 27.33 -14.23
CA LEU A 620 -30.16 26.63 -14.66
C LEU A 620 -30.85 25.94 -13.47
N TYR A 621 -30.09 25.33 -12.56
CA TYR A 621 -30.60 24.71 -11.34
C TYR A 621 -31.24 25.76 -10.42
N PHE A 622 -30.64 26.93 -10.28
CA PHE A 622 -31.26 28.03 -9.53
C PHE A 622 -32.55 28.52 -10.19
N GLN A 623 -32.59 28.63 -11.52
CA GLN A 623 -33.80 29.03 -12.24
C GLN A 623 -34.96 28.05 -12.03
N LYS A 624 -34.68 26.73 -12.08
CA LYS A 624 -35.69 25.67 -11.95
C LYS A 624 -36.09 25.38 -10.49
N MET A 625 -35.11 25.24 -9.60
CA MET A 625 -35.33 24.75 -8.22
C MET A 625 -35.30 25.85 -7.16
N ARG A 626 -34.94 27.09 -7.54
CA ARG A 626 -34.75 28.24 -6.63
C ARG A 626 -33.79 27.97 -5.48
N ARG A 627 -32.90 26.97 -5.63
CA ARG A 627 -31.81 26.64 -4.70
C ARG A 627 -30.51 27.12 -5.30
N GLN A 628 -29.81 28.03 -4.62
CA GLN A 628 -28.50 28.49 -5.06
C GLN A 628 -27.44 27.43 -4.69
N VAL A 629 -26.67 27.02 -5.69
CA VAL A 629 -25.48 26.17 -5.55
C VAL A 629 -24.31 26.97 -6.08
N TYR A 630 -23.17 26.91 -5.40
CA TYR A 630 -21.98 27.66 -5.80
C TYR A 630 -20.86 26.71 -6.16
N VAL A 631 -20.24 26.97 -7.30
CA VAL A 631 -18.99 26.33 -7.69
C VAL A 631 -17.86 27.29 -7.32
N THR A 632 -16.78 26.76 -6.77
CA THR A 632 -15.62 27.54 -6.37
C THR A 632 -14.36 27.03 -7.04
N PRO A 633 -13.34 27.88 -7.27
CA PRO A 633 -12.03 27.42 -7.74
C PRO A 633 -11.42 26.35 -6.83
N LYS A 634 -11.70 26.37 -5.52
CA LYS A 634 -11.28 25.32 -4.59
C LYS A 634 -11.89 23.95 -4.96
N SER A 635 -13.15 23.93 -5.40
CA SER A 635 -13.80 22.72 -5.89
C SER A 635 -13.15 22.20 -7.18
N TYR A 636 -12.68 23.10 -8.06
CA TYR A 636 -11.95 22.72 -9.27
C TYR A 636 -10.60 22.09 -8.95
N LEU A 637 -9.82 22.71 -8.05
CA LEU A 637 -8.55 22.15 -7.59
C LEU A 637 -8.75 20.79 -6.90
N SER A 638 -9.82 20.64 -6.12
CA SER A 638 -10.20 19.34 -5.54
C SER A 638 -10.52 18.31 -6.62
N TYR A 639 -11.26 18.69 -7.66
CA TYR A 639 -11.56 17.83 -8.80
C TYR A 639 -10.28 17.37 -9.52
N LEU A 640 -9.34 18.28 -9.80
CA LEU A 640 -8.06 17.93 -10.42
C LEU A 640 -7.23 16.97 -9.56
N ASN A 641 -7.20 17.17 -8.25
CA ASN A 641 -6.51 16.26 -7.33
C ASN A 641 -7.19 14.89 -7.26
N SER A 642 -8.51 14.86 -7.12
CA SER A 642 -9.28 13.60 -7.12
C SER A 642 -9.13 12.84 -8.42
N TYR A 643 -9.04 13.53 -9.56
CA TYR A 643 -8.75 12.90 -10.85
C TYR A 643 -7.39 12.17 -10.82
N LYS A 644 -6.32 12.83 -10.35
CA LYS A 644 -4.99 12.21 -10.24
C LYS A 644 -4.99 11.00 -9.30
N GLU A 645 -5.57 11.16 -8.11
CA GLU A 645 -5.63 10.09 -7.11
C GLU A 645 -6.41 8.88 -7.62
N LEU A 646 -7.57 9.12 -8.24
CA LEU A 646 -8.39 8.07 -8.81
C LEU A 646 -7.70 7.39 -10.00
N TYR A 647 -7.06 8.17 -10.87
CA TYR A 647 -6.30 7.64 -12.00
C TYR A 647 -5.17 6.73 -11.52
N LEU A 648 -4.33 7.18 -10.59
CA LEU A 648 -3.24 6.37 -10.04
C LEU A 648 -3.76 5.06 -9.43
N LYS A 649 -4.86 5.13 -8.67
CA LYS A 649 -5.46 3.94 -8.07
C LYS A 649 -5.97 2.97 -9.14
N LYS A 650 -6.71 3.48 -10.14
CA LYS A 650 -7.30 2.65 -11.19
C LYS A 650 -6.25 2.09 -12.14
N TYR A 651 -5.25 2.89 -12.48
CA TYR A 651 -4.11 2.47 -13.27
C TYR A 651 -3.34 1.34 -12.57
N ALA A 652 -3.04 1.47 -11.27
CA ALA A 652 -2.40 0.41 -10.51
C ALA A 652 -3.26 -0.87 -10.38
N GLU A 653 -4.59 -0.73 -10.22
CA GLU A 653 -5.53 -1.86 -10.23
C GLU A 653 -5.49 -2.60 -11.58
N LEU A 654 -5.53 -1.86 -12.70
CA LEU A 654 -5.49 -2.42 -14.05
C LEU A 654 -4.12 -3.03 -14.39
N ASP A 655 -3.02 -2.36 -14.05
CA ASP A 655 -1.66 -2.87 -14.25
C ASP A 655 -1.44 -4.18 -13.45
N LEU A 656 -1.95 -4.26 -12.22
CA LEU A 656 -1.90 -5.50 -11.45
C LEU A 656 -2.73 -6.62 -12.10
N GLN A 657 -3.91 -6.30 -12.63
CA GLN A 657 -4.74 -7.26 -13.37
C GLN A 657 -4.06 -7.72 -14.66
N GLU A 658 -3.53 -6.79 -15.45
CA GLU A 658 -2.81 -7.08 -16.69
C GLU A 658 -1.57 -7.95 -16.41
N ASN A 659 -0.80 -7.61 -15.38
CA ASN A 659 0.34 -8.42 -14.95
C ASN A 659 -0.09 -9.82 -14.49
N SER A 660 -1.24 -9.95 -13.81
CA SER A 660 -1.80 -11.24 -13.43
C SER A 660 -2.19 -12.07 -14.66
N TYR A 661 -2.84 -11.46 -15.66
CA TYR A 661 -3.15 -12.11 -16.93
C TYR A 661 -1.89 -12.52 -17.69
N LYS A 662 -0.87 -11.64 -17.77
CA LYS A 662 0.43 -11.95 -18.37
C LYS A 662 1.12 -13.12 -17.68
N ILE A 663 1.13 -13.17 -16.34
CA ILE A 663 1.68 -14.29 -15.57
C ILE A 663 0.91 -15.58 -15.85
N GLY A 664 -0.43 -15.52 -15.85
CA GLY A 664 -1.29 -16.67 -16.18
C GLY A 664 -1.04 -17.22 -17.59
N LEU A 665 -1.01 -16.34 -18.59
CA LEU A 665 -0.70 -16.67 -19.98
C LEU A 665 0.71 -17.26 -20.12
N ASN A 666 1.70 -16.70 -19.42
CA ASN A 666 3.06 -17.22 -19.40
C ASN A 666 3.10 -18.64 -18.80
N LYS A 667 2.37 -18.91 -17.71
CA LYS A 667 2.28 -20.25 -17.12
C LYS A 667 1.61 -21.26 -18.04
N ILE A 668 0.54 -20.87 -18.73
CA ILE A 668 -0.11 -21.73 -19.75
C ILE A 668 0.86 -22.03 -20.90
N ASN A 669 1.60 -21.02 -21.37
CA ASN A 669 2.60 -21.20 -22.43
C ASN A 669 3.79 -22.07 -21.97
N GLU A 670 4.25 -21.93 -20.73
CA GLU A 670 5.26 -22.82 -20.13
C GLU A 670 4.76 -24.27 -20.06
N ALA A 671 3.52 -24.48 -19.60
CA ALA A 671 2.90 -25.80 -19.53
C ALA A 671 2.76 -26.43 -20.92
N ALA A 672 2.33 -25.66 -21.93
CA ALA A 672 2.24 -26.13 -23.31
C ALA A 672 3.61 -26.61 -23.83
N LYS A 673 4.67 -25.83 -23.61
CA LYS A 673 6.06 -26.23 -23.95
C LYS A 673 6.52 -27.48 -23.21
N GLN A 674 6.13 -27.66 -21.94
CA GLN A 674 6.48 -28.87 -21.19
C GLN A 674 5.74 -30.12 -21.70
N ILE A 675 4.47 -30.00 -22.08
CA ILE A 675 3.71 -31.10 -22.69
C ILE A 675 4.34 -31.51 -24.03
N GLU A 676 4.76 -30.54 -24.83
CA GLU A 676 5.43 -30.81 -26.11
C GLU A 676 6.72 -31.60 -25.90
N LYS A 677 7.56 -31.19 -24.93
CA LYS A 677 8.77 -31.94 -24.53
C LYS A 677 8.46 -33.35 -24.03
N MET A 678 7.47 -33.50 -23.15
CA MET A 678 7.05 -34.83 -22.66
C MET A 678 6.49 -35.71 -23.79
N GLY A 679 5.81 -35.12 -24.78
CA GLY A 679 5.31 -35.83 -25.96
C GLY A 679 6.40 -36.30 -26.91
N VAL A 680 7.57 -35.66 -26.92
CA VAL A 680 8.77 -36.20 -27.60
C VAL A 680 9.31 -37.39 -26.82
N ALA A 681 9.49 -37.26 -25.50
CA ALA A 681 9.98 -38.34 -24.65
C ALA A 681 9.07 -39.59 -24.67
N LEU A 682 7.75 -39.42 -24.68
CA LEU A 682 6.81 -40.54 -24.78
C LEU A 682 6.97 -41.30 -26.10
N ARG A 683 7.22 -40.60 -27.22
CA ARG A 683 7.44 -41.25 -28.52
C ARG A 683 8.71 -42.10 -28.53
N GLU A 684 9.77 -41.64 -27.88
CA GLU A 684 11.00 -42.42 -27.70
C GLU A 684 10.76 -43.63 -26.78
N GLU A 685 10.05 -43.45 -25.67
CA GLU A 685 9.71 -44.53 -24.73
C GLU A 685 8.76 -45.59 -25.35
N GLU A 686 7.76 -45.18 -26.13
CA GLU A 686 6.87 -46.10 -26.86
C GLU A 686 7.62 -46.87 -27.97
N ALA A 687 8.60 -46.25 -28.64
CA ALA A 687 9.46 -46.93 -29.60
C ALA A 687 10.35 -47.99 -28.93
N GLN A 688 10.99 -47.65 -27.80
CA GLN A 688 11.78 -48.58 -27.00
C GLN A 688 10.93 -49.73 -26.45
N LEU A 689 9.72 -49.45 -25.98
CA LEU A 689 8.78 -50.47 -25.51
C LEU A 689 8.36 -51.41 -26.64
N LYS A 690 8.12 -50.88 -27.85
CA LYS A 690 7.78 -51.70 -29.01
C LYS A 690 8.92 -52.62 -29.40
N GLU A 691 10.16 -52.11 -29.44
CA GLU A 691 11.35 -52.92 -29.72
C GLU A 691 11.57 -54.01 -28.64
N ALA A 692 11.41 -53.66 -27.36
CA ALA A 692 11.50 -54.61 -26.25
C ALA A 692 10.36 -55.65 -26.27
N SER A 693 9.15 -55.25 -26.68
CA SER A 693 8.00 -56.16 -26.83
C SER A 693 8.22 -57.15 -27.98
N GLU A 694 8.71 -56.69 -29.14
CA GLU A 694 9.03 -57.56 -30.28
C GLU A 694 10.17 -58.53 -29.94
N LYS A 695 11.17 -58.10 -29.17
CA LYS A 695 12.25 -58.98 -28.67
C LYS A 695 11.71 -60.03 -27.70
N THR A 696 10.88 -59.64 -26.73
CA THR A 696 10.29 -60.59 -25.77
C THR A 696 9.29 -61.55 -26.39
N GLU A 697 8.51 -61.13 -27.39
CA GLU A 697 7.55 -61.98 -28.11
C GLU A 697 8.26 -63.03 -28.97
N LYS A 698 9.34 -62.65 -29.66
CA LYS A 698 10.22 -63.63 -30.34
C LYS A 698 10.84 -64.61 -29.37
N LEU A 699 11.35 -64.14 -28.23
CA LEU A 699 11.96 -64.99 -27.20
C LEU A 699 10.92 -65.91 -26.54
N LEU A 700 9.66 -65.48 -26.42
CA LEU A 700 8.54 -66.32 -25.95
C LEU A 700 8.21 -67.42 -26.96
N GLU A 701 8.11 -67.10 -28.26
CA GLU A 701 7.84 -68.10 -29.29
C GLU A 701 8.96 -69.15 -29.36
N ASP A 702 10.22 -68.72 -29.25
CA ASP A 702 11.37 -69.63 -29.24
C ASP A 702 11.39 -70.46 -27.95
N LEU A 703 11.07 -69.87 -26.79
CA LEU A 703 10.98 -70.57 -25.51
C LEU A 703 9.79 -71.53 -25.44
N GLU A 704 8.64 -71.24 -26.05
CA GLU A 704 7.52 -72.18 -26.14
C GLU A 704 7.87 -73.38 -27.04
N LYS A 705 8.58 -73.15 -28.16
CA LYS A 705 9.05 -74.21 -29.05
C LYS A 705 10.12 -75.09 -28.38
N GLU A 706 11.08 -74.49 -27.68
CA GLU A 706 12.13 -75.22 -26.96
C GLU A 706 11.60 -75.89 -25.69
N SER A 707 10.69 -75.24 -24.94
CA SER A 707 10.07 -75.81 -23.74
C SER A 707 9.10 -76.94 -24.06
N LYS A 708 8.33 -76.90 -25.18
CA LYS A 708 7.52 -78.06 -25.60
C LYS A 708 8.39 -79.25 -25.98
N LYS A 709 9.48 -79.02 -26.72
CA LYS A 709 10.45 -80.08 -27.08
C LYS A 709 11.13 -80.66 -25.84
N ALA A 710 11.52 -79.83 -24.89
CA ALA A 710 12.17 -80.27 -23.65
C ALA A 710 11.20 -80.98 -22.69
N ASN A 711 9.96 -80.52 -22.56
CA ASN A 711 8.95 -81.18 -21.72
C ASN A 711 8.49 -82.52 -22.29
N GLN A 712 8.27 -82.63 -23.61
CA GLN A 712 7.96 -83.93 -24.25
C GLN A 712 9.08 -84.95 -24.02
N LYS A 713 10.34 -84.50 -24.14
CA LYS A 713 11.51 -85.36 -23.91
C LYS A 713 11.71 -85.70 -22.43
N ASN A 714 11.34 -84.79 -21.51
CA ASN A 714 11.34 -85.07 -20.07
C ASN A 714 10.25 -86.10 -19.70
N ASP A 715 9.03 -85.94 -20.19
CA ASP A 715 7.91 -86.86 -19.91
C ASP A 715 8.18 -88.29 -20.46
N GLU A 716 8.82 -88.41 -21.63
CA GLU A 716 9.24 -89.71 -22.18
C GLU A 716 10.33 -90.40 -21.33
N VAL A 717 11.33 -89.65 -20.86
CA VAL A 717 12.44 -90.22 -20.05
C VAL A 717 12.00 -90.51 -18.61
N GLU A 718 11.09 -89.72 -18.04
CA GLU A 718 10.52 -89.90 -16.69
C GLU A 718 9.55 -91.10 -16.64
N ALA A 719 8.79 -91.37 -17.71
CA ALA A 719 7.97 -92.58 -17.85
C ALA A 719 8.83 -93.86 -17.97
N THR A 720 9.96 -93.78 -18.67
CA THR A 720 10.88 -94.91 -18.87
C THR A 720 11.65 -95.27 -17.59
N THR A 721 12.05 -94.28 -16.78
CA THR A 721 12.69 -94.51 -15.46
C THR A 721 11.73 -95.14 -14.45
N ALA A 722 10.46 -94.71 -14.42
CA ALA A 722 9.45 -95.27 -13.52
C ALA A 722 9.11 -96.75 -13.82
N GLN A 723 9.15 -97.18 -15.08
CA GLN A 723 8.96 -98.58 -15.47
C GLN A 723 10.15 -99.46 -15.05
N CYS A 724 11.40 -99.02 -15.28
CA CYS A 724 12.60 -99.78 -14.89
C CYS A 724 12.73 -99.93 -13.35
N MET A 725 12.33 -98.93 -12.56
CA MET A 725 12.32 -99.01 -11.09
C MET A 725 11.39 -100.10 -10.55
N LYS A 726 10.17 -100.23 -11.12
CA LYS A 726 9.19 -101.25 -10.69
C LYS A 726 9.66 -102.67 -11.01
N GLN A 727 10.33 -102.88 -12.15
CA GLN A 727 10.87 -104.18 -12.54
C GLN A 727 12.04 -104.61 -11.64
N ALA A 728 12.94 -103.70 -11.27
CA ALA A 728 14.06 -104.01 -10.39
C ALA A 728 13.64 -104.34 -8.93
N GLN A 729 12.58 -103.71 -8.41
CA GLN A 729 12.06 -103.98 -7.06
C GLN A 729 11.36 -105.34 -6.94
N MET A 730 10.61 -105.79 -7.95
CA MET A 730 9.96 -107.11 -7.91
C MET A 730 10.99 -108.24 -7.84
N ILE A 731 12.03 -108.23 -8.69
CA ILE A 731 13.05 -109.28 -8.77
C ILE A 731 13.90 -109.37 -7.48
N ALA A 732 14.09 -108.24 -6.77
CA ALA A 732 14.81 -108.21 -5.50
C ALA A 732 14.04 -108.88 -4.34
N SER A 733 12.70 -108.79 -4.34
CA SER A 733 11.88 -109.40 -3.28
C SER A 733 11.83 -110.93 -3.35
N GLU A 734 11.86 -111.51 -4.56
CA GLU A 734 11.83 -112.96 -4.79
C GLU A 734 13.16 -113.65 -4.44
N LYS A 735 14.30 -112.96 -4.57
CA LYS A 735 15.62 -113.45 -4.14
C LYS A 735 15.71 -113.63 -2.62
N GLN A 736 15.18 -112.65 -1.87
CA GLN A 736 15.34 -112.60 -0.42
C GLN A 736 14.55 -113.70 0.32
N ALA A 737 13.47 -114.20 -0.29
CA ALA A 737 12.71 -115.34 0.22
C ALA A 737 13.46 -116.68 0.06
N ALA A 738 14.23 -116.86 -1.02
CA ALA A 738 14.96 -118.11 -1.29
C ALA A 738 16.24 -118.27 -0.43
N GLU A 739 16.91 -117.18 -0.06
CA GLU A 739 18.11 -117.20 0.80
C GLU A 739 17.82 -117.62 2.25
N LYS A 740 16.65 -117.23 2.77
CA LYS A 740 16.25 -117.47 4.16
C LYS A 740 16.00 -118.95 4.46
N ASP A 741 15.48 -119.69 3.47
CA ASP A 741 15.16 -121.12 3.58
C ASP A 741 16.37 -122.05 3.40
N LEU A 742 17.45 -121.58 2.78
CA LEU A 742 18.68 -122.37 2.57
C LEU A 742 19.57 -122.37 3.83
N ALA A 743 19.57 -121.27 4.59
CA ALA A 743 20.41 -121.10 5.78
C ALA A 743 20.01 -122.04 6.94
N ALA A 744 18.75 -122.46 7.03
CA ALA A 744 18.25 -123.32 8.10
C ALA A 744 18.74 -124.78 8.04
N ALA A 745 19.20 -125.27 6.87
CA ALA A 745 19.49 -126.70 6.64
C ALA A 745 20.99 -127.06 6.61
N MET A 746 21.91 -126.10 6.56
CA MET A 746 23.37 -126.36 6.50
C MET A 746 24.01 -126.94 7.79
N PRO A 747 23.59 -126.62 9.03
CA PRO A 747 24.32 -127.03 10.23
C PRO A 747 24.35 -128.54 10.51
N ALA A 748 23.36 -129.30 10.00
CA ALA A 748 23.30 -130.75 10.19
C ALA A 748 24.32 -131.50 9.31
N LEU A 749 24.66 -130.95 8.14
CA LEU A 749 25.55 -131.57 7.16
C LEU A 749 27.03 -131.49 7.60
N ILE A 750 27.40 -130.42 8.32
CA ILE A 750 28.76 -130.20 8.85
C ILE A 750 29.10 -131.23 9.93
N ARG A 751 28.15 -131.56 10.82
CA ARG A 751 28.33 -132.56 11.89
C ARG A 751 28.65 -133.96 11.37
N ALA A 752 28.04 -134.38 10.26
CA ALA A 752 28.32 -135.68 9.64
C ALA A 752 29.72 -135.74 8.99
N GLN A 753 30.27 -134.60 8.56
CA GLN A 753 31.60 -134.52 7.94
C GLN A 753 32.71 -134.68 8.98
N GLU A 754 32.56 -134.07 10.17
CA GLU A 754 33.57 -134.11 11.24
C GLU A 754 33.79 -135.53 11.81
N ALA A 755 32.76 -136.37 11.81
CA ALA A 755 32.86 -137.75 12.32
C ALA A 755 33.79 -138.64 11.47
N VAL A 756 33.83 -138.43 10.15
CA VAL A 756 34.64 -139.23 9.21
C VAL A 756 36.14 -138.96 9.37
N ASP A 757 36.53 -137.75 9.75
CA ASP A 757 37.94 -137.38 9.93
C ASP A 757 38.55 -137.94 11.22
N SER A 758 37.74 -138.41 12.17
CA SER A 758 38.18 -138.85 13.52
C SER A 758 38.85 -140.23 13.61
N LEU A 759 38.97 -140.99 12.50
CA LEU A 759 39.53 -142.36 12.50
C LEU A 759 41.07 -142.41 12.35
N ASP A 760 41.73 -143.15 13.26
CA ASP A 760 43.19 -143.25 13.38
C ASP A 760 43.73 -144.67 13.10
N LYS A 761 44.91 -144.78 12.45
CA LYS A 761 45.42 -146.07 11.93
C LYS A 761 45.84 -147.06 13.03
N LYS A 762 46.37 -146.56 14.15
CA LYS A 762 46.86 -147.39 15.27
C LYS A 762 45.76 -148.25 15.87
N ASP A 763 44.55 -147.72 15.97
CA ASP A 763 43.42 -148.41 16.60
C ASP A 763 42.96 -149.62 15.74
N ILE A 764 43.01 -149.52 14.40
CA ILE A 764 42.61 -150.63 13.50
C ILE A 764 43.63 -151.77 13.52
N ASP A 765 44.93 -151.47 13.61
CA ASP A 765 45.98 -152.50 13.63
C ASP A 765 45.91 -153.38 14.89
N GLU A 766 45.51 -152.81 16.05
CA GLU A 766 45.23 -153.59 17.26
C GLU A 766 44.09 -154.61 17.08
N MET A 767 43.07 -154.27 16.28
CA MET A 767 41.95 -155.16 16.02
C MET A 767 42.34 -156.37 15.15
N LYS A 768 43.26 -156.18 14.18
CA LYS A 768 43.77 -157.25 13.31
C LYS A 768 44.63 -158.28 14.05
N ALA A 769 45.33 -157.86 15.09
CA ALA A 769 46.23 -158.73 15.84
C ALA A 769 45.50 -159.75 16.75
N MET A 770 44.20 -159.57 17.00
CA MET A 770 43.42 -160.44 17.87
C MET A 770 43.08 -161.78 17.19
N LYS A 771 43.58 -162.89 17.76
CA LYS A 771 43.37 -164.26 17.24
C LYS A 771 41.90 -164.69 17.19
N THR A 772 40.99 -164.07 17.96
CA THR A 772 39.55 -164.35 17.97
C THR A 772 38.77 -163.07 18.29
N LEU A 773 37.98 -162.55 17.35
CA LEU A 773 37.20 -161.32 17.55
C LEU A 773 35.91 -161.57 18.33
N MET A 774 35.56 -160.63 19.23
CA MET A 774 34.28 -160.61 19.95
C MET A 774 33.11 -160.31 19.00
N ASP A 775 31.92 -160.83 19.31
CA ASP A 775 30.80 -160.82 18.34
C ASP A 775 30.26 -159.42 18.02
N ILE A 776 30.33 -158.45 18.94
CA ILE A 776 29.96 -157.05 18.64
C ILE A 776 30.86 -156.44 17.55
N MET A 777 32.15 -156.79 17.53
CA MET A 777 33.07 -156.31 16.49
C MET A 777 32.75 -156.96 15.15
N LYS A 778 32.34 -158.23 15.15
CA LYS A 778 31.88 -158.92 13.94
C LYS A 778 30.63 -158.25 13.36
N ALA A 779 29.65 -157.87 14.19
CA ALA A 779 28.44 -157.18 13.74
C ALA A 779 28.73 -155.78 13.14
N ILE A 780 29.68 -155.04 13.71
CA ILE A 780 30.13 -153.75 13.15
C ILE A 780 30.79 -153.95 11.79
N ILE A 781 31.64 -154.96 11.66
CA ILE A 781 32.29 -155.30 10.39
C ILE A 781 31.25 -155.76 9.37
N ASP A 782 30.25 -156.53 9.78
CA ASP A 782 29.15 -156.97 8.92
C ASP A 782 28.38 -155.76 8.35
N SER A 783 28.12 -154.74 9.16
CA SER A 783 27.51 -153.48 8.70
C SER A 783 28.39 -152.75 7.66
N ILE A 784 29.71 -152.79 7.83
CA ILE A 784 30.64 -152.23 6.85
C ILE A 784 30.66 -153.07 5.56
N VAL A 785 30.55 -154.39 5.67
CA VAL A 785 30.42 -155.28 4.51
C VAL A 785 29.15 -154.97 3.73
N VAL A 786 28.03 -154.66 4.39
CA VAL A 786 26.78 -154.21 3.73
C VAL A 786 27.02 -152.92 2.95
N TYR A 787 27.70 -151.92 3.53
CA TYR A 787 28.02 -150.68 2.82
C TYR A 787 28.91 -150.89 1.59
N PHE A 788 29.84 -151.85 1.65
CA PHE A 788 30.67 -152.22 0.50
C PHE A 788 30.01 -153.24 -0.44
N MET A 789 28.75 -153.62 -0.20
CA MET A 789 28.01 -154.64 -0.96
C MET A 789 28.79 -155.97 -1.10
N GLY A 790 29.46 -156.39 -0.01
CA GLY A 790 30.18 -157.66 0.04
C GLY A 790 29.26 -158.88 0.17
N LYS A 791 29.80 -160.07 -0.07
CA LYS A 791 29.05 -161.33 0.05
C LYS A 791 28.66 -161.57 1.51
N LEU A 792 27.36 -161.70 1.77
CA LEU A 792 26.77 -161.98 3.08
C LEU A 792 26.15 -163.39 3.08
N LEU A 793 26.15 -164.02 4.25
CA LEU A 793 25.44 -165.28 4.47
C LEU A 793 23.92 -165.04 4.46
N PRO A 794 23.13 -166.02 4.00
CA PRO A 794 21.68 -165.97 4.12
C PRO A 794 21.24 -165.82 5.58
N VAL A 795 20.30 -164.91 5.85
CA VAL A 795 19.81 -164.54 7.19
C VAL A 795 19.37 -165.78 7.98
N GLN A 796 20.07 -166.07 9.07
CA GLN A 796 19.75 -167.13 10.03
C GLN A 796 19.86 -166.59 11.45
N SER A 797 18.93 -166.97 12.33
CA SER A 797 18.98 -166.59 13.75
C SER A 797 20.08 -167.36 14.48
N PHE A 798 20.99 -166.64 15.12
CA PHE A 798 22.10 -167.17 15.91
C PHE A 798 22.19 -166.41 17.23
N THR A 799 22.69 -167.06 18.27
CA THR A 799 22.85 -166.41 19.57
C THR A 799 24.18 -165.70 19.64
N VAL A 800 24.15 -164.38 19.65
CA VAL A 800 25.31 -163.48 19.75
C VAL A 800 25.56 -163.12 21.21
N LYS A 801 26.80 -163.28 21.68
CA LYS A 801 27.19 -162.96 23.06
C LYS A 801 27.81 -161.58 23.14
N ILE A 802 27.14 -160.65 23.80
CA ILE A 802 27.64 -159.29 24.01
C ILE A 802 27.61 -158.98 25.50
N SER A 803 28.77 -158.66 26.07
CA SER A 803 28.94 -158.38 27.50
C SER A 803 28.36 -159.46 28.43
N LYS A 804 28.61 -160.74 28.08
CA LYS A 804 28.19 -161.95 28.83
C LYS A 804 26.67 -162.22 28.86
N VAL A 805 25.88 -161.54 28.03
CA VAL A 805 24.44 -161.80 27.85
C VAL A 805 24.20 -162.33 26.43
N ASP A 806 23.32 -163.33 26.33
CA ASP A 806 22.98 -164.03 25.10
C ASP A 806 21.81 -163.33 24.40
N TYR A 807 22.03 -162.78 23.20
CA TYR A 807 20.99 -162.15 22.37
C TYR A 807 20.77 -162.99 21.11
N GLN A 808 19.52 -163.29 20.75
CA GLN A 808 19.25 -163.84 19.42
C GLN A 808 19.32 -162.73 18.38
N PHE A 809 20.24 -162.84 17.43
CA PHE A 809 20.40 -161.91 16.32
C PHE A 809 20.81 -162.64 15.04
N LEU A 810 21.12 -161.91 13.99
CA LEU A 810 21.59 -162.46 12.72
C LEU A 810 22.96 -163.11 12.91
N LYS A 811 23.13 -164.32 12.35
CA LYS A 811 24.43 -164.98 12.25
C LYS A 811 25.40 -164.09 11.48
N ASP A 812 26.57 -163.84 12.04
CA ASP A 812 27.56 -162.99 11.42
C ASP A 812 28.15 -163.63 10.14
N SER A 813 28.46 -162.79 9.14
CA SER A 813 29.12 -163.22 7.90
C SER A 813 30.65 -163.01 7.94
N PHE A 814 31.23 -162.97 9.14
CA PHE A 814 32.61 -162.52 9.32
C PHE A 814 33.64 -163.44 8.65
N ASP A 815 33.50 -164.76 8.73
CA ASP A 815 34.47 -165.68 8.13
C ASP A 815 34.43 -165.68 6.59
N GLU A 816 33.28 -165.38 5.97
CA GLU A 816 33.09 -165.47 4.52
C GLU A 816 33.37 -164.15 3.79
N GLY A 817 32.99 -163.01 4.38
CA GLY A 817 33.22 -161.68 3.82
C GLY A 817 34.00 -160.73 4.74
N GLY A 818 33.67 -160.72 6.03
CA GLY A 818 34.20 -159.74 6.99
C GLY A 818 35.72 -159.79 7.20
N LYS A 819 36.32 -160.99 7.18
CA LYS A 819 37.78 -161.18 7.28
C LYS A 819 38.50 -160.53 6.10
N SER A 820 38.02 -160.75 4.89
CA SER A 820 38.63 -160.17 3.69
C SER A 820 38.62 -158.64 3.73
N VAL A 821 37.51 -158.06 4.20
CA VAL A 821 37.35 -156.61 4.29
C VAL A 821 38.22 -156.02 5.40
N LEU A 822 38.23 -156.64 6.59
CA LEU A 822 39.05 -156.15 7.70
C LEU A 822 40.54 -156.24 7.39
N PHE A 823 41.04 -157.38 6.90
CA PHE A 823 42.48 -157.58 6.70
C PHE A 823 43.06 -156.89 5.46
N ASP A 824 42.24 -156.29 4.59
CA ASP A 824 42.69 -155.49 3.45
C ASP A 824 43.67 -154.38 3.91
N MET A 825 44.83 -154.28 3.24
CA MET A 825 45.86 -153.28 3.56
C MET A 825 45.36 -151.85 3.33
N ASN A 826 44.36 -151.64 2.45
CA ASN A 826 43.80 -150.33 2.11
C ASN A 826 42.47 -150.00 2.81
N PHE A 827 42.07 -150.78 3.82
CA PHE A 827 40.76 -150.67 4.48
C PHE A 827 40.43 -149.24 5.00
N LEU A 828 41.35 -148.60 5.73
CA LEU A 828 41.14 -147.24 6.25
C LEU A 828 40.94 -146.20 5.13
N ASN A 829 41.70 -146.32 4.03
CA ASN A 829 41.57 -145.40 2.90
C ASN A 829 40.23 -145.57 2.18
N LYS A 830 39.72 -146.81 2.09
CA LYS A 830 38.38 -147.07 1.54
C LYS A 830 37.26 -146.49 2.40
N LEU A 831 37.41 -146.49 3.73
CA LEU A 831 36.44 -145.86 4.64
C LEU A 831 36.46 -144.31 4.53
N LYS A 832 37.64 -143.69 4.47
CA LYS A 832 37.74 -142.22 4.31
C LYS A 832 37.33 -141.74 2.91
N GLY A 833 37.59 -142.54 1.88
CA GLY A 833 37.25 -142.24 0.49
C GLY A 833 35.87 -142.71 0.04
N PHE A 834 34.98 -143.10 0.96
CA PHE A 834 33.67 -143.66 0.60
C PHE A 834 32.75 -142.61 -0.03
N GLU A 835 32.17 -142.92 -1.20
CA GLU A 835 31.33 -142.01 -1.97
C GLU A 835 29.91 -141.92 -1.38
N LYS A 836 29.76 -141.05 -0.37
CA LYS A 836 28.55 -140.90 0.46
C LYS A 836 27.26 -140.49 -0.28
N ASP A 837 27.37 -139.85 -1.46
CA ASP A 837 26.21 -139.44 -2.26
C ASP A 837 25.69 -140.57 -3.18
N GLY A 838 26.42 -141.67 -3.33
CA GLY A 838 26.06 -142.82 -4.18
C GLY A 838 25.35 -143.97 -3.45
N ILE A 839 24.94 -143.78 -2.20
CA ILE A 839 24.27 -144.81 -1.40
C ILE A 839 22.80 -144.90 -1.82
N ASN A 840 22.37 -146.09 -2.21
CA ASN A 840 20.99 -146.37 -2.57
C ASN A 840 20.13 -146.63 -1.31
N GLU A 841 18.84 -146.31 -1.39
CA GLU A 841 17.88 -146.42 -0.28
C GLU A 841 17.81 -147.86 0.28
N GLU A 842 17.83 -148.87 -0.59
CA GLU A 842 17.77 -150.29 -0.22
C GLU A 842 18.92 -150.71 0.72
N THR A 843 20.13 -150.15 0.54
CA THR A 843 21.30 -150.44 1.38
C THR A 843 21.11 -149.91 2.81
N ILE A 844 20.46 -148.75 2.95
CA ILE A 844 20.16 -148.13 4.25
C ILE A 844 19.06 -148.91 4.97
N GLU A 845 18.04 -149.38 4.26
CA GLU A 845 17.02 -150.28 4.83
C GLU A 845 17.65 -151.58 5.33
N LEU A 846 18.59 -152.19 4.59
CA LEU A 846 19.26 -153.42 5.00
C LEU A 846 20.09 -153.26 6.29
N LEU A 847 20.57 -152.04 6.58
CA LEU A 847 21.32 -151.69 7.79
C LEU A 847 20.43 -151.30 8.97
N GLN A 848 19.18 -150.90 8.72
CA GLN A 848 18.23 -150.46 9.73
C GLN A 848 18.04 -151.48 10.89
N PRO A 849 18.01 -152.81 10.65
CA PRO A 849 17.93 -153.79 11.74
C PRO A 849 19.12 -153.75 12.69
N TYR A 850 20.32 -153.39 12.23
CA TYR A 850 21.52 -153.24 13.08
C TYR A 850 21.45 -151.92 13.88
N MET A 851 21.05 -150.83 13.22
CA MET A 851 20.97 -149.49 13.85
C MET A 851 19.87 -149.37 14.91
N SER A 852 18.83 -150.19 14.82
CA SER A 852 17.72 -150.22 15.78
C SER A 852 18.00 -151.01 17.05
N GLN A 853 19.09 -151.79 17.11
CA GLN A 853 19.42 -152.54 18.32
C GLN A 853 20.10 -151.65 19.38
N GLU A 854 19.59 -151.65 20.60
CA GLU A 854 20.18 -150.88 21.71
C GLU A 854 21.61 -151.30 22.06
N TRP A 855 21.98 -152.55 21.77
CA TRP A 855 23.35 -153.02 22.02
C TRP A 855 24.35 -152.53 20.96
N PHE A 856 23.88 -152.00 19.82
CA PHE A 856 24.71 -151.43 18.76
C PHE A 856 25.00 -149.94 19.01
N SER A 857 25.62 -149.69 20.18
CA SER A 857 25.92 -148.35 20.70
C SER A 857 27.42 -148.11 20.87
N GLU A 858 27.81 -146.85 20.84
CA GLU A 858 29.21 -146.42 20.93
C GLU A 858 29.86 -146.83 22.25
N GLU A 859 29.12 -146.78 23.36
CA GLU A 859 29.62 -147.13 24.69
C GLU A 859 29.95 -148.63 24.81
N LYS A 860 29.06 -149.49 24.29
CA LYS A 860 29.30 -150.95 24.29
C LYS A 860 30.42 -151.31 23.32
N ALA A 861 30.50 -150.66 22.16
CA ALA A 861 31.61 -150.83 21.23
C ALA A 861 32.96 -150.41 21.84
N GLN A 862 33.00 -149.30 22.57
CA GLN A 862 34.20 -148.82 23.26
C GLN A 862 34.71 -149.80 24.32
N SER A 863 33.80 -150.44 25.06
CA SER A 863 34.16 -151.46 26.05
C SER A 863 34.84 -152.70 25.43
N ALA A 864 34.58 -152.99 24.16
CA ALA A 864 35.23 -154.06 23.42
C ALA A 864 36.57 -153.61 22.81
N SER A 865 36.58 -152.44 22.15
CA SER A 865 37.80 -151.77 21.67
C SER A 865 37.48 -150.33 21.27
N LYS A 866 38.42 -149.42 21.52
CA LYS A 866 38.32 -148.02 21.04
C LYS A 866 38.21 -147.94 19.51
N ALA A 867 38.85 -148.87 18.80
CA ALA A 867 38.76 -148.99 17.35
C ALA A 867 37.34 -149.35 16.86
N ALA A 868 36.64 -150.20 17.61
CA ALA A 868 35.26 -150.59 17.29
C ALA A 868 34.28 -149.42 17.46
N GLN A 869 34.50 -148.56 18.46
CA GLN A 869 33.73 -147.33 18.64
C GLN A 869 33.88 -146.37 17.45
N GLY A 870 35.12 -146.15 16.99
CA GLY A 870 35.38 -145.29 15.84
C GLY A 870 34.68 -145.79 14.56
N LEU A 871 34.78 -147.09 14.28
CA LEU A 871 34.10 -147.68 13.13
C LEU A 871 32.58 -147.56 13.22
N LEU A 872 31.99 -147.79 14.40
CA LEU A 872 30.54 -147.64 14.59
C LEU A 872 30.06 -146.19 14.39
N LYS A 873 30.82 -145.20 14.87
CA LYS A 873 30.54 -143.77 14.63
C LYS A 873 30.46 -143.44 13.14
N TRP A 874 31.41 -143.95 12.37
CA TRP A 874 31.45 -143.74 10.92
C TRP A 874 30.22 -144.35 10.22
N VAL A 875 29.84 -145.58 10.59
CA VAL A 875 28.65 -146.27 10.03
C VAL A 875 27.38 -145.45 10.32
N LYS A 876 27.21 -144.89 11.52
CA LYS A 876 26.04 -144.04 11.86
C LYS A 876 26.05 -142.68 11.14
N ALA A 877 27.20 -142.01 11.05
CA ALA A 877 27.28 -140.68 10.42
C ALA A 877 26.91 -140.71 8.93
N ILE A 878 27.28 -141.78 8.22
CA ILE A 878 26.94 -141.95 6.80
C ILE A 878 25.44 -142.19 6.61
N TYR A 879 24.80 -142.94 7.51
CA TYR A 879 23.36 -143.12 7.52
C TYR A 879 22.61 -141.77 7.62
N GLU A 880 23.03 -140.89 8.54
CA GLU A 880 22.39 -139.57 8.75
C GLU A 880 22.60 -138.58 7.59
N TYR A 881 23.75 -138.64 6.90
CA TYR A 881 24.05 -137.76 5.78
C TYR A 881 23.07 -137.94 4.61
N HIS A 882 22.71 -139.18 4.29
CA HIS A 882 21.82 -139.49 3.17
C HIS A 882 20.41 -138.91 3.38
N GLU A 883 19.85 -138.99 4.61
CA GLU A 883 18.52 -138.43 4.90
C GLU A 883 18.47 -136.90 4.71
N LYS A 884 19.54 -136.17 5.04
CA LYS A 884 19.54 -134.70 4.98
C LYS A 884 19.89 -134.14 3.61
N SER A 885 20.68 -134.87 2.80
CA SER A 885 21.08 -134.44 1.44
C SER A 885 19.88 -134.23 0.49
N LYS A 886 18.77 -134.99 0.69
CA LYS A 886 17.52 -134.90 -0.09
C LYS A 886 16.86 -133.52 -0.09
N ILE A 887 17.04 -132.72 0.96
CA ILE A 887 16.33 -131.44 1.14
C ILE A 887 17.12 -130.25 0.56
N VAL A 888 18.45 -130.32 0.51
CA VAL A 888 19.31 -129.15 0.26
C VAL A 888 19.66 -128.95 -1.22
N LYS A 889 19.76 -130.03 -2.01
CA LYS A 889 20.21 -129.97 -3.42
C LYS A 889 19.28 -129.16 -4.37
N PRO A 890 17.94 -129.24 -4.29
CA PRO A 890 17.07 -128.47 -5.19
C PRO A 890 17.09 -126.95 -4.93
N LYS A 891 17.26 -126.54 -3.67
CA LYS A 891 17.18 -125.11 -3.26
C LYS A 891 18.40 -124.27 -3.65
N LYS A 892 19.58 -124.89 -3.80
CA LYS A 892 20.80 -124.20 -4.27
C LYS A 892 20.73 -123.78 -5.74
N VAL A 893 20.06 -124.54 -6.59
CA VAL A 893 19.97 -124.27 -8.05
C VAL A 893 19.00 -123.12 -8.35
N TYR A 894 17.93 -122.97 -7.56
CA TYR A 894 16.95 -121.89 -7.73
C TYR A 894 17.53 -120.49 -7.41
N LEU A 895 18.46 -120.41 -6.45
CA LEU A 895 19.08 -119.15 -6.02
C LEU A 895 19.96 -118.51 -7.11
N GLN A 896 20.75 -119.33 -7.82
CA GLN A 896 21.69 -118.85 -8.85
C GLN A 896 21.00 -118.25 -10.08
N ILE A 897 19.77 -118.68 -10.40
CA ILE A 897 19.00 -118.16 -11.55
C ILE A 897 18.44 -116.75 -11.25
N GLN A 898 18.09 -116.47 -10.00
CA GLN A 898 17.53 -115.17 -9.60
C GLN A 898 18.60 -114.08 -9.44
N GLU A 899 19.83 -114.44 -9.08
CA GLU A 899 20.94 -113.48 -8.98
C GLU A 899 21.35 -112.89 -10.33
N GLY A 900 21.36 -113.69 -11.40
CA GLY A 900 21.71 -113.21 -12.75
C GLY A 900 20.71 -112.23 -13.36
N ARG A 901 19.42 -112.31 -12.99
CA ARG A 901 18.37 -111.41 -13.50
C ARG A 901 18.39 -110.02 -12.84
N LEU A 902 18.81 -109.95 -11.58
CA LEU A 902 18.81 -108.71 -10.79
C LEU A 902 19.93 -107.74 -11.22
N GLU A 903 21.04 -108.26 -11.74
CA GLU A 903 22.20 -107.45 -12.11
C GLU A 903 22.05 -106.73 -13.47
N MET A 904 21.31 -107.32 -14.43
CA MET A 904 21.04 -106.65 -15.71
C MET A 904 20.04 -105.48 -15.56
N ALA A 905 18.98 -105.65 -14.76
CA ALA A 905 17.97 -104.61 -14.54
C ALA A 905 18.53 -103.34 -13.86
N ARG A 906 19.60 -103.45 -13.06
CA ARG A 906 20.24 -102.30 -12.39
C ARG A 906 21.10 -101.44 -13.31
N LYS A 907 21.66 -102.00 -14.39
CA LYS A 907 22.50 -101.24 -15.33
C LYS A 907 21.69 -100.33 -16.25
N GLU A 908 20.48 -100.72 -16.63
CA GLU A 908 19.59 -99.89 -17.46
C GLU A 908 19.01 -98.69 -16.70
N LEU A 909 18.73 -98.86 -15.41
CA LEU A 909 18.18 -97.80 -14.54
C LEU A 909 19.15 -96.62 -14.36
N ALA A 910 20.45 -96.88 -14.18
CA ALA A 910 21.45 -95.84 -13.97
C ALA A 910 21.73 -94.95 -15.20
N LYS A 911 21.45 -95.45 -16.41
CA LYS A 911 21.67 -94.70 -17.66
C LYS A 911 20.55 -93.69 -17.92
N ALA A 912 19.31 -94.06 -17.59
CA ALA A 912 18.14 -93.21 -17.78
C ALA A 912 18.05 -92.04 -16.77
N GLU A 913 18.60 -92.18 -15.56
CA GLU A 913 18.64 -91.10 -14.55
C GLU A 913 19.59 -89.95 -14.92
N LYS A 914 20.66 -90.22 -15.69
CA LYS A 914 21.64 -89.20 -16.09
C LYS A 914 21.08 -88.23 -17.13
N ASP A 915 20.37 -88.75 -18.13
CA ASP A 915 19.78 -87.95 -19.22
C ASP A 915 18.66 -87.01 -18.73
N LEU A 916 17.98 -87.37 -17.63
CA LEU A 916 16.91 -86.57 -17.02
C LEU A 916 17.42 -85.30 -16.31
N ASN A 917 18.64 -85.31 -15.77
CA ASN A 917 19.21 -84.16 -15.06
C ASN A 917 19.74 -83.07 -16.00
N GLU A 918 20.33 -83.43 -17.15
CA GLU A 918 20.86 -82.46 -18.13
C GLU A 918 19.75 -81.61 -18.77
N ILE A 919 18.56 -82.18 -19.00
CA ILE A 919 17.39 -81.47 -19.54
C ILE A 919 16.81 -80.47 -18.51
N LYS A 920 16.85 -80.80 -17.21
CA LYS A 920 16.33 -79.93 -16.13
C LYS A 920 17.18 -78.66 -15.92
N GLU A 921 18.49 -78.71 -16.09
CA GLU A 921 19.36 -77.53 -15.99
C GLU A 921 19.19 -76.56 -17.18
N TYR A 922 18.99 -77.08 -18.39
CA TYR A 922 18.76 -76.25 -19.58
C TYR A 922 17.44 -75.46 -19.50
N LEU A 923 16.37 -76.09 -19.01
CA LEU A 923 15.08 -75.44 -18.76
C LEU A 923 15.14 -74.30 -17.72
N ALA A 924 16.07 -74.37 -16.76
CA ALA A 924 16.23 -73.35 -15.72
C ALA A 924 16.87 -72.05 -16.25
N LYS A 925 17.91 -72.15 -17.08
CA LYS A 925 18.61 -70.98 -17.66
C LYS A 925 17.74 -70.19 -18.65
N LEU A 926 16.93 -70.88 -19.46
CA LEU A 926 15.99 -70.22 -20.36
C LEU A 926 14.92 -69.42 -19.60
N LYS A 927 14.40 -69.97 -18.49
CA LYS A 927 13.44 -69.26 -17.64
C LYS A 927 14.01 -68.00 -16.98
N GLU A 928 15.28 -68.02 -16.55
CA GLU A 928 15.91 -66.84 -15.94
C GLU A 928 16.10 -65.70 -16.95
N THR A 929 16.52 -66.02 -18.17
CA THR A 929 16.75 -65.04 -19.24
C THR A 929 15.44 -64.39 -19.69
N PHE A 930 14.36 -65.18 -19.75
CA PHE A 930 13.01 -64.70 -20.02
C PHE A 930 12.50 -63.76 -18.93
N ASN A 931 12.68 -64.11 -17.66
CA ASN A 931 12.22 -63.29 -16.54
C ASN A 931 12.88 -61.90 -16.52
N LYS A 932 14.19 -61.80 -16.80
CA LYS A 932 14.88 -60.49 -16.86
C LYS A 932 14.36 -59.59 -17.97
N GLN A 933 14.14 -60.12 -19.18
CA GLN A 933 13.57 -59.31 -20.27
C GLN A 933 12.10 -58.95 -20.02
N MET A 934 11.35 -59.80 -19.33
CA MET A 934 9.97 -59.50 -18.93
C MET A 934 9.91 -58.40 -17.85
N GLU A 935 10.86 -58.35 -16.93
CA GLU A 935 11.00 -57.26 -15.95
C GLU A 935 11.36 -55.93 -16.62
N GLU A 936 12.31 -55.91 -17.56
CA GLU A 936 12.65 -54.70 -18.33
C GLU A 936 11.46 -54.20 -19.15
N LYS A 937 10.72 -55.12 -19.81
CA LYS A 937 9.47 -54.79 -20.50
C LYS A 937 8.45 -54.19 -19.54
N SER A 938 8.22 -54.82 -18.39
CA SER A 938 7.26 -54.33 -17.38
C SER A 938 7.64 -52.96 -16.84
N PHE A 939 8.94 -52.71 -16.62
CA PHE A 939 9.44 -51.40 -16.18
C PHE A 939 9.22 -50.31 -17.24
N LEU A 940 9.58 -50.58 -18.51
CA LEU A 940 9.36 -49.66 -19.61
C LEU A 940 7.86 -49.41 -19.86
N GLU A 941 7.03 -50.43 -19.70
CA GLU A 941 5.57 -50.34 -19.82
C GLU A 941 4.97 -49.50 -18.70
N GLN A 942 5.42 -49.67 -17.45
CA GLN A 942 5.00 -48.83 -16.32
C GLN A 942 5.46 -47.38 -16.49
N LYS A 943 6.68 -47.15 -16.99
CA LYS A 943 7.22 -45.80 -17.23
C LYS A 943 6.44 -45.10 -18.34
N SER A 944 6.27 -45.76 -19.49
CA SER A 944 5.47 -45.25 -20.61
C SER A 944 4.02 -44.98 -20.19
N ASN A 945 3.37 -45.90 -19.46
CA ASN A 945 2.01 -45.69 -18.96
C ASN A 945 1.90 -44.53 -17.97
N LYS A 946 2.90 -44.30 -17.10
CA LYS A 946 2.94 -43.12 -16.22
C LYS A 946 3.11 -41.83 -17.02
N THR A 947 4.01 -41.80 -18.00
CA THR A 947 4.24 -40.65 -18.88
C THR A 947 2.98 -40.35 -19.71
N LYS A 948 2.33 -41.39 -20.26
CA LYS A 948 1.08 -41.31 -21.02
C LYS A 948 -0.06 -40.77 -20.18
N LYS A 949 -0.29 -41.31 -18.97
CA LYS A 949 -1.29 -40.79 -18.03
C LYS A 949 -1.03 -39.31 -17.71
N ARG A 950 0.22 -38.93 -17.41
CA ARG A 950 0.60 -37.52 -17.15
C ARG A 950 0.30 -36.61 -18.35
N ILE A 951 0.62 -37.04 -19.57
CA ILE A 951 0.33 -36.26 -20.80
C ILE A 951 -1.17 -36.15 -21.02
N THR A 952 -1.95 -37.22 -20.83
CA THR A 952 -3.41 -37.18 -20.98
C THR A 952 -4.04 -36.22 -19.97
N THR A 953 -3.65 -36.29 -18.70
CA THR A 953 -4.13 -35.35 -17.68
C THR A 953 -3.69 -33.92 -17.96
N ALA A 954 -2.46 -33.70 -18.42
CA ALA A 954 -1.96 -32.35 -18.73
C ALA A 954 -2.66 -31.76 -19.97
N ARG A 955 -2.95 -32.57 -21.00
CA ARG A 955 -3.72 -32.15 -22.17
C ARG A 955 -5.16 -31.79 -21.80
N GLN A 956 -5.84 -32.63 -21.02
CA GLN A 956 -7.18 -32.33 -20.51
C GLN A 956 -7.21 -31.02 -19.70
N LEU A 957 -6.18 -30.78 -18.88
CA LEU A 957 -6.05 -29.53 -18.14
C LEU A 957 -5.89 -28.32 -19.08
N ILE A 958 -5.00 -28.39 -20.08
CA ILE A 958 -4.84 -27.30 -21.07
C ILE A 958 -6.12 -27.06 -21.87
N GLU A 959 -6.81 -28.12 -22.26
CA GLU A 959 -8.07 -28.03 -23.00
C GLU A 959 -9.17 -27.37 -22.13
N SER A 960 -9.27 -27.74 -20.85
CA SER A 960 -10.18 -27.08 -19.90
C SER A 960 -9.80 -25.61 -19.62
N LEU A 961 -8.51 -25.26 -19.73
CA LEU A 961 -7.99 -23.90 -19.55
C LEU A 961 -7.95 -23.09 -20.86
N SER A 962 -8.43 -23.65 -21.99
CA SER A 962 -8.39 -22.96 -23.28
C SER A 962 -9.30 -21.74 -23.32
N ASP A 963 -10.49 -21.85 -22.70
CA ASP A 963 -11.43 -20.73 -22.51
C ASP A 963 -10.84 -19.66 -21.58
N GLU A 964 -10.17 -20.07 -20.50
CA GLU A 964 -9.43 -19.17 -19.60
C GLU A 964 -8.28 -18.46 -20.31
N LYS A 965 -7.54 -19.16 -21.18
CA LYS A 965 -6.47 -18.58 -22.01
C LYS A 965 -7.03 -17.51 -22.95
N ALA A 966 -8.16 -17.78 -23.60
CA ALA A 966 -8.83 -16.81 -24.47
C ALA A 966 -9.32 -15.59 -23.67
N ARG A 967 -9.93 -15.83 -22.50
CA ARG A 967 -10.41 -14.78 -21.60
C ARG A 967 -9.27 -13.91 -21.07
N TRP A 968 -8.17 -14.50 -20.58
CA TRP A 968 -7.01 -13.74 -20.10
C TRP A 968 -6.30 -13.01 -21.24
N GLY A 969 -6.27 -13.60 -22.44
CA GLY A 969 -5.78 -12.94 -23.65
C GLY A 969 -6.58 -11.69 -23.99
N GLN A 970 -7.92 -11.83 -24.06
CA GLN A 970 -8.83 -10.71 -24.30
C GLN A 970 -8.74 -9.66 -23.19
N GLY A 971 -8.76 -10.07 -21.92
CA GLY A 971 -8.66 -9.15 -20.78
C GLY A 971 -7.32 -8.40 -20.71
N ALA A 972 -6.22 -9.02 -21.15
CA ALA A 972 -4.95 -8.32 -21.30
C ALA A 972 -5.00 -7.28 -22.44
N THR A 973 -5.61 -7.60 -23.59
CA THR A 973 -5.78 -6.63 -24.70
C THR A 973 -6.80 -5.54 -24.45
N GLU A 974 -7.80 -5.77 -23.60
CA GLU A 974 -8.77 -4.74 -23.21
C GLU A 974 -8.18 -3.75 -22.19
N ASN A 975 -7.22 -4.22 -21.38
CA ASN A 975 -6.54 -3.39 -20.38
C ASN A 975 -5.33 -2.64 -20.95
N SER A 976 -4.73 -3.14 -22.03
CA SER A 976 -3.68 -2.49 -22.84
C SER A 976 -4.28 -1.55 -23.87
#